data_AF-A0AA88PP82-F1
#
_entry.id   AF-A0AA88PP82-F1
#
_cell.length_a   1.000
_cell.length_b   1.000
_cell.length_c   1.000
_cell.angle_alpha   90.00
_cell.angle_beta   90.00
_cell.angle_gamma   90.00
#
_symmetry.space_group_name_H-M   'P 1'
#
loop_
_entity.id
_entity.type
_entity.pdbx_description
1 polymer ?
#
loop_
_entity_poly.entity_id
_entity_poly.type
_entity_poly.pdbx_seq_one_letter_code
_entity_poly.pdbx_strand_id
1 'polypeptide(L)'
;MTLSQDYEELQRTPVSFEDDEIDIVGGDHSDSDREYFMMPCRDQTEVDHSGSESSGESESSFSSTSAPKQNSAVKPPYSYIALITMAILQSPMKKLTLSGICDFISNKFPYYKEKFPAWQNSIRHNLSLNDCFIKIPREPGNPGKGNYWSLDPASEDMFDNGSFLRRRKRFKRNQPEFTKDNLVLYHPTLNYRAYGRPYCVSGPVPAQANPVGYLPMPEGIMVPPPYFQYQTLNIKVHEAPGIQQRPEHKTQKCSFSIDSIMAKSTASPHKNSPHHLTPDYSYVFPRPTSCVTPNLLPVPTRTPLLKSVPFTETLRMVLLSSIDLRDRQGCTMVVGSDGRYFSRAATEVIVQMAAANGIGRLVIGHNGILSTPAVSCIIRKIKAIGGIILTASHSPGGPGGDFGIKFNVANGGPSPDTVMERIHQVSRTLEEYAICPDLHIDLSRLGRHDFDLENKFKPFRVEIVDSVEIYLNMLRGIFDFGAIKSLLTGPKQLKIRIDAMNGVMGPYVRRILCDELGAPANSAVNCVPLEDFGGQHPNPNPAFAAALVDSMKGGEFGFGAAFDADGDRYMIMGENGFFVSPSDSLAMMAANLSCIPYFSQRGIRGFARSMPTSTAIDRVAKAMKVALYETPTGWRFFGNLMDSGRCSFCGEESFGTGSDHIRDKDGLWSVLVWLSIMAVRKQGVEEIVRDHWAKLGRNYFCRFDYEGVDGKAAYYLMRDLEAVITDKAFTTQKFSVGNNIYSVEKADNFEYIDPVDGSVSRKQGLRIIFTDSSRIIFRLSGSSTGAGATVRIYAESYERDPERHSRETQVVLGPLIAVALKISNIHERTGRRGPNVIT
;
A
#
# COMPACT_ATOMS: atom_id res chain seq x y z
N MET A 1 -79.08 -1.01 -4.22
CA MET A 1 -79.56 -0.52 -2.91
C MET A 1 -80.58 -1.54 -2.43
N THR A 2 -80.54 -2.07 -1.20
CA THR A 2 -79.62 -1.80 -0.08
C THR A 2 -79.65 -2.93 0.94
N LEU A 3 -78.50 -3.17 1.59
CA LEU A 3 -78.32 -3.79 2.92
C LEU A 3 -78.72 -5.25 3.20
N SER A 4 -77.83 -5.88 3.97
CA SER A 4 -78.06 -6.78 5.13
C SER A 4 -78.57 -8.23 5.00
N GLN A 5 -77.84 -9.08 5.73
CA GLN A 5 -78.27 -10.13 6.68
C GLN A 5 -78.17 -11.63 6.34
N ASP A 6 -77.77 -12.38 7.39
CA ASP A 6 -78.07 -13.79 7.74
C ASP A 6 -77.46 -14.93 6.87
N TYR A 7 -77.09 -16.14 7.39
CA TYR A 7 -76.75 -16.63 8.74
C TYR A 7 -75.87 -17.93 8.62
N GLU A 8 -75.92 -18.84 9.61
CA GLU A 8 -75.22 -20.16 9.75
C GLU A 8 -75.57 -21.21 8.64
N GLU A 9 -75.06 -22.45 8.53
CA GLU A 9 -74.65 -23.46 9.54
C GLU A 9 -73.70 -24.59 8.99
N LEU A 10 -73.54 -25.70 9.74
CA LEU A 10 -72.59 -26.81 9.59
C LEU A 10 -73.10 -27.91 8.58
N GLN A 11 -72.66 -29.18 8.44
CA GLN A 11 -71.86 -30.11 9.26
C GLN A 11 -71.50 -31.42 8.48
N ARG A 12 -70.40 -32.12 8.83
CA ARG A 12 -70.34 -33.59 9.09
C ARG A 12 -68.93 -34.11 9.46
N THR A 13 -68.91 -35.12 10.35
CA THR A 13 -67.79 -35.80 11.05
C THR A 13 -68.07 -37.33 11.04
N PRO A 14 -67.41 -38.26 11.79
CA PRO A 14 -66.25 -38.24 12.72
C PRO A 14 -65.01 -38.99 12.14
N VAL A 15 -63.99 -39.59 12.81
CA VAL A 15 -63.81 -40.40 14.05
C VAL A 15 -62.40 -40.21 14.68
N SER A 16 -62.20 -40.77 15.89
CA SER A 16 -61.05 -40.83 16.81
C SER A 16 -59.76 -41.53 16.27
N PHE A 17 -58.61 -41.59 16.97
CA PHE A 17 -58.22 -41.43 18.41
C PHE A 17 -56.98 -40.51 18.54
N GLU A 18 -56.84 -39.63 19.56
CA GLU A 18 -56.28 -39.81 20.94
C GLU A 18 -54.80 -40.27 20.93
N ASP A 19 -53.85 -39.74 21.72
CA ASP A 19 -53.90 -39.05 23.04
C ASP A 19 -53.15 -37.67 23.14
N ASP A 20 -53.51 -36.88 24.18
CA ASP A 20 -52.82 -35.81 24.96
C ASP A 20 -51.96 -34.71 24.28
N GLU A 21 -52.13 -33.38 24.49
CA GLU A 21 -52.43 -32.49 25.67
C GLU A 21 -51.25 -32.34 26.67
N ILE A 22 -50.97 -31.20 27.33
CA ILE A 22 -51.49 -29.80 27.36
C ILE A 22 -50.26 -28.88 27.68
N ASP A 23 -50.04 -27.67 27.14
CA ASP A 23 -50.69 -26.35 27.40
C ASP A 23 -50.46 -25.79 28.85
N ILE A 24 -50.58 -24.50 29.22
CA ILE A 24 -51.15 -23.32 28.54
C ILE A 24 -50.43 -22.00 28.99
N VAL A 25 -50.17 -21.11 28.00
CA VAL A 25 -50.47 -19.64 27.90
C VAL A 25 -50.24 -18.64 29.06
N GLY A 26 -49.84 -17.41 28.68
CA GLY A 26 -49.97 -16.18 29.49
C GLY A 26 -49.57 -14.88 28.76
N GLY A 27 -50.51 -14.25 28.02
CA GLY A 27 -50.45 -12.82 27.67
C GLY A 27 -50.98 -11.94 28.82
N ASP A 28 -51.18 -10.62 28.71
CA ASP A 28 -51.02 -9.62 27.64
C ASP A 28 -51.01 -8.25 28.38
N HIS A 29 -50.26 -7.20 28.02
CA HIS A 29 -50.64 -6.13 27.09
C HIS A 29 -49.72 -4.88 27.25
N SER A 30 -49.82 -3.96 26.29
CA SER A 30 -49.65 -2.49 26.38
C SER A 30 -48.27 -1.81 26.29
N ASP A 31 -48.31 -0.72 25.51
CA ASP A 31 -47.51 0.51 25.46
C ASP A 31 -46.05 0.51 25.00
N SER A 32 -45.67 1.67 24.44
CA SER A 32 -44.57 1.83 23.48
C SER A 32 -43.53 2.88 23.89
N ASP A 33 -42.27 2.52 23.66
CA ASP A 33 -41.09 3.36 23.44
C ASP A 33 -41.13 4.85 23.83
N ARG A 34 -40.40 5.21 24.91
CA ARG A 34 -39.56 6.41 24.89
C ARG A 34 -38.37 6.37 25.85
N GLU A 35 -37.41 7.23 25.54
CA GLU A 35 -36.01 7.27 26.02
C GLU A 35 -35.84 7.57 27.52
N TYR A 36 -34.83 6.97 28.17
CA TYR A 36 -33.92 7.63 29.13
C TYR A 36 -32.56 6.90 29.08
N PHE A 37 -31.42 7.53 28.77
CA PHE A 37 -30.57 8.38 29.63
C PHE A 37 -30.17 7.74 30.96
N MET A 38 -28.85 7.59 31.21
CA MET A 38 -28.31 7.12 32.51
C MET A 38 -27.03 7.87 32.91
N MET A 39 -27.14 8.72 33.92
CA MET A 39 -26.04 9.35 34.69
C MET A 39 -26.66 10.18 35.84
N PRO A 40 -25.91 10.55 36.89
CA PRO A 40 -24.94 9.78 37.68
C PRO A 40 -25.30 9.85 39.20
N CYS A 41 -24.41 9.40 40.10
CA CYS A 41 -24.41 9.86 41.49
C CYS A 41 -22.99 9.91 42.08
N ARG A 42 -22.78 10.76 43.11
CA ARG A 42 -21.53 10.96 43.86
C ARG A 42 -21.61 10.23 45.24
N ASP A 43 -20.74 10.36 46.25
CA ASP A 43 -19.58 11.23 46.61
C ASP A 43 -18.72 10.44 47.67
N GLN A 44 -17.75 10.89 48.49
CA GLN A 44 -17.09 12.17 48.86
C GLN A 44 -15.75 11.85 49.59
N THR A 45 -14.92 12.86 49.94
CA THR A 45 -13.83 12.87 50.98
C THR A 45 -12.62 11.90 50.83
N GLU A 46 -11.33 12.29 50.76
CA GLU A 46 -10.46 13.18 51.59
C GLU A 46 -9.89 12.44 52.84
N VAL A 47 -8.59 12.52 53.25
CA VAL A 47 -7.43 13.37 52.83
C VAL A 47 -6.04 12.71 53.18
N ASP A 48 -4.92 13.31 52.72
CA ASP A 48 -3.47 13.21 53.08
C ASP A 48 -2.82 11.97 53.76
N HIS A 49 -1.68 11.52 53.20
CA HIS A 49 -0.34 11.81 53.78
C HIS A 49 0.86 11.46 52.86
N SER A 50 2.09 11.66 53.34
CA SER A 50 3.32 11.88 52.57
C SER A 50 4.50 10.96 52.93
N GLY A 51 5.34 10.63 51.94
CA GLY A 51 6.68 10.04 52.11
C GLY A 51 6.97 8.99 51.02
N SER A 52 8.14 8.77 50.42
CA SER A 52 9.51 9.32 50.45
C SER A 52 10.50 8.13 50.48
N GLU A 53 11.15 7.90 49.34
CA GLU A 53 12.47 7.27 49.17
C GLU A 53 12.72 5.77 49.39
N SER A 54 13.65 5.32 48.52
CA SER A 54 14.73 4.35 48.75
C SER A 54 14.57 2.89 48.32
N SER A 55 15.69 2.39 47.81
CA SER A 55 15.97 1.06 47.27
C SER A 55 16.80 0.23 48.25
N GLY A 56 16.65 -1.10 48.23
CA GLY A 56 17.50 -2.02 49.01
C GLY A 56 17.27 -3.49 48.65
N GLU A 57 18.25 -4.34 49.00
CA GLU A 57 18.32 -5.78 48.70
C GLU A 57 18.89 -6.51 49.95
N SER A 58 19.06 -7.84 50.04
CA SER A 58 19.07 -8.90 49.03
C SER A 58 18.75 -10.31 49.61
N GLU A 59 18.82 -11.34 48.76
CA GLU A 59 19.23 -12.72 49.09
C GLU A 59 18.58 -13.50 50.27
N SER A 60 17.48 -14.19 49.94
CA SER A 60 17.27 -15.64 50.22
C SER A 60 16.94 -16.21 51.63
N SER A 61 16.15 -17.30 51.57
CA SER A 61 16.24 -18.54 52.40
C SER A 61 15.28 -18.79 53.58
N PHE A 62 14.20 -19.55 53.27
CA PHE A 62 13.44 -20.54 54.10
C PHE A 62 13.12 -20.24 55.59
N SER A 63 11.85 -20.30 56.01
CA SER A 63 11.06 -21.56 56.03
C SER A 63 9.53 -21.35 55.96
N SER A 64 8.73 -22.37 56.30
CA SER A 64 7.37 -22.56 55.79
C SER A 64 6.22 -22.08 56.69
N THR A 65 5.18 -21.51 56.07
CA THR A 65 3.79 -21.59 56.57
C THR A 65 2.77 -21.40 55.43
N SER A 66 1.57 -21.98 55.62
CA SER A 66 0.35 -21.93 54.80
C SER A 66 0.27 -20.95 53.62
N ALA A 67 0.12 -21.47 52.39
CA ALA A 67 -0.08 -20.67 51.17
C ALA A 67 -1.54 -20.17 51.00
N PRO A 68 -1.76 -18.90 50.60
CA PRO A 68 -3.07 -18.41 50.17
C PRO A 68 -3.42 -18.90 48.75
N LYS A 69 -4.71 -19.15 48.49
CA LYS A 69 -5.19 -19.63 47.18
C LYS A 69 -5.06 -18.54 46.10
N GLN A 70 -4.23 -18.76 45.08
CA GLN A 70 -4.21 -17.92 43.87
C GLN A 70 -5.28 -18.33 42.85
N ASN A 71 -5.82 -17.35 42.12
CA ASN A 71 -6.83 -17.56 41.06
C ASN A 71 -6.26 -18.35 39.87
N SER A 72 -6.83 -19.53 39.59
CA SER A 72 -6.25 -20.58 38.74
C SER A 72 -6.46 -20.45 37.22
N ALA A 73 -6.75 -19.25 36.71
CA ALA A 73 -7.18 -19.03 35.31
C ALA A 73 -6.23 -18.20 34.42
N VAL A 74 -5.04 -17.83 34.91
CA VAL A 74 -4.06 -17.04 34.12
C VAL A 74 -3.28 -17.94 33.15
N LYS A 75 -3.09 -17.49 31.90
CA LYS A 75 -2.30 -18.22 30.90
C LYS A 75 -0.81 -18.24 31.28
N PRO A 76 -0.15 -19.41 31.35
CA PRO A 76 1.28 -19.47 31.63
C PRO A 76 2.12 -18.68 30.60
N PRO A 77 3.20 -17.98 31.02
CA PRO A 77 4.02 -17.13 30.15
C PRO A 77 4.96 -17.91 29.18
N TYR A 78 4.64 -19.17 28.90
CA TYR A 78 5.45 -20.08 28.09
C TYR A 78 4.91 -20.19 26.66
N SER A 79 5.82 -20.28 25.68
CA SER A 79 5.47 -20.60 24.29
C SER A 79 5.09 -22.07 24.14
N TYR A 80 4.34 -22.43 23.09
CA TYR A 80 4.03 -23.84 22.83
C TYR A 80 5.30 -24.69 22.60
N ILE A 81 6.33 -24.13 21.97
CA ILE A 81 7.66 -24.76 21.86
C ILE A 81 8.20 -25.08 23.26
N ALA A 82 8.26 -24.09 24.15
CA ALA A 82 8.76 -24.29 25.52
C ALA A 82 7.93 -25.32 26.32
N LEU A 83 6.60 -25.32 26.16
CA LEU A 83 5.71 -26.30 26.81
C LEU A 83 5.96 -27.73 26.31
N ILE A 84 6.21 -27.91 25.00
CA ILE A 84 6.60 -29.19 24.40
C ILE A 84 7.97 -29.62 24.92
N THR A 85 8.98 -28.73 24.88
CA THR A 85 10.33 -28.99 25.39
C THR A 85 10.29 -29.43 26.86
N MET A 86 9.51 -28.75 27.72
CA MET A 86 9.33 -29.14 29.12
C MET A 86 8.78 -30.56 29.27
N ALA A 87 7.78 -30.93 28.45
CA ALA A 87 7.19 -32.28 28.49
C ALA A 87 8.22 -33.35 28.10
N ILE A 88 8.94 -33.12 26.99
CA ILE A 88 9.96 -34.04 26.47
C ILE A 88 11.12 -34.18 27.46
N LEU A 89 11.70 -33.08 27.95
CA LEU A 89 12.86 -33.10 28.86
C LEU A 89 12.55 -33.69 30.24
N GLN A 90 11.29 -33.61 30.72
CA GLN A 90 10.85 -34.21 31.98
C GLN A 90 10.29 -35.64 31.82
N SER A 91 10.35 -36.21 30.62
CA SER A 91 10.05 -37.64 30.40
C SER A 91 11.30 -38.51 30.64
N PRO A 92 11.19 -39.70 31.28
CA PRO A 92 12.35 -40.53 31.59
C PRO A 92 13.18 -40.97 30.37
N MET A 93 12.54 -41.12 29.21
CA MET A 93 13.20 -41.55 27.96
C MET A 93 13.56 -40.39 27.03
N LYS A 94 13.41 -39.13 27.48
CA LYS A 94 13.54 -37.91 26.64
C LYS A 94 12.70 -37.93 25.36
N LYS A 95 11.64 -38.75 25.31
CA LYS A 95 10.72 -38.90 24.18
C LYS A 95 9.28 -39.14 24.67
N LEU A 96 8.30 -38.44 24.09
CA LEU A 96 6.88 -38.59 24.42
C LEU A 96 5.99 -38.75 23.17
N THR A 97 4.82 -39.34 23.34
CA THR A 97 3.78 -39.31 22.31
C THR A 97 3.06 -37.95 22.32
N LEU A 98 2.36 -37.62 21.24
CA LEU A 98 1.49 -36.44 21.19
C LEU A 98 0.48 -36.38 22.36
N SER A 99 -0.07 -37.54 22.77
CA SER A 99 -0.95 -37.60 23.94
C SER A 99 -0.18 -37.18 25.19
N GLY A 100 0.92 -37.86 25.52
CA GLY A 100 1.69 -37.58 26.73
C GLY A 100 2.17 -36.12 26.84
N ILE A 101 2.44 -35.46 25.72
CA ILE A 101 2.75 -34.01 25.68
C ILE A 101 1.52 -33.17 26.06
N CYS A 102 0.35 -33.45 25.50
CA CYS A 102 -0.89 -32.80 25.91
C CYS A 102 -1.24 -33.11 27.37
N ASP A 103 -1.19 -34.37 27.78
CA ASP A 103 -1.55 -34.86 29.12
C ASP A 103 -0.64 -34.25 30.19
N PHE A 104 0.65 -34.08 29.90
CA PHE A 104 1.59 -33.33 30.75
C PHE A 104 1.21 -31.83 30.84
N ILE A 105 0.92 -31.17 29.71
CA ILE A 105 0.61 -29.73 29.69
C ILE A 105 -0.69 -29.43 30.44
N SER A 106 -1.74 -30.23 30.26
CA SER A 106 -3.00 -30.05 31.00
C SER A 106 -2.82 -30.35 32.49
N ASN A 107 -2.06 -31.38 32.88
CA ASN A 107 -1.84 -31.68 34.29
C ASN A 107 -0.94 -30.68 35.02
N LYS A 108 0.09 -30.14 34.34
CA LYS A 108 1.04 -29.18 34.93
C LYS A 108 0.50 -27.73 34.98
N PHE A 109 -0.47 -27.39 34.14
CA PHE A 109 -0.97 -26.02 34.00
C PHE A 109 -2.51 -25.98 33.92
N PRO A 110 -3.22 -25.65 35.02
CA PRO A 110 -4.69 -25.70 35.11
C PRO A 110 -5.44 -24.97 33.98
N TYR A 111 -4.90 -23.84 33.49
CA TYR A 111 -5.38 -23.08 32.34
C TYR A 111 -5.69 -23.94 31.09
N TYR A 112 -4.99 -25.06 30.89
CA TYR A 112 -5.17 -25.96 29.75
C TYR A 112 -6.12 -27.15 30.03
N LYS A 113 -6.66 -27.28 31.25
CA LYS A 113 -7.75 -28.24 31.58
C LYS A 113 -9.13 -27.69 31.21
N GLU A 114 -9.40 -26.44 31.60
CA GLU A 114 -10.75 -25.84 31.51
C GLU A 114 -11.10 -25.34 30.10
N LYS A 115 -10.11 -25.17 29.21
CA LYS A 115 -10.33 -24.68 27.85
C LYS A 115 -10.45 -25.82 26.83
N PHE A 116 -11.54 -25.76 26.06
CA PHE A 116 -11.86 -26.64 24.93
C PHE A 116 -10.61 -26.93 24.07
N PRO A 117 -10.39 -28.18 23.61
CA PRO A 117 -9.06 -28.70 23.21
C PRO A 117 -8.40 -28.10 21.94
N ALA A 118 -8.83 -26.93 21.46
CA ALA A 118 -8.21 -26.18 20.36
C ALA A 118 -6.69 -25.94 20.56
N TRP A 119 -6.23 -25.80 21.81
CA TRP A 119 -4.80 -25.65 22.11
C TRP A 119 -3.97 -26.89 21.74
N GLN A 120 -4.55 -28.09 21.78
CA GLN A 120 -3.87 -29.32 21.34
C GLN A 120 -3.57 -29.30 19.83
N ASN A 121 -4.34 -28.56 19.04
CA ASN A 121 -4.04 -28.35 17.62
C ASN A 121 -2.79 -27.47 17.43
N SER A 122 -2.57 -26.51 18.34
CA SER A 122 -1.34 -25.71 18.36
C SER A 122 -0.11 -26.55 18.74
N ILE A 123 -0.26 -27.56 19.62
CA ILE A 123 0.80 -28.53 19.93
C ILE A 123 1.16 -29.36 18.68
N ARG A 124 0.16 -29.96 18.01
CA ARG A 124 0.36 -30.72 16.76
C ARG A 124 1.10 -29.90 15.70
N HIS A 125 0.69 -28.64 15.53
CA HIS A 125 1.32 -27.73 14.59
C HIS A 125 2.76 -27.41 14.98
N ASN A 126 3.04 -27.06 16.24
CA ASN A 126 4.41 -26.71 16.67
C ASN A 126 5.39 -27.89 16.60
N LEU A 127 4.94 -29.11 16.89
CA LEU A 127 5.74 -30.34 16.70
C LEU A 127 6.12 -30.57 15.23
N SER A 128 5.20 -30.27 14.30
CA SER A 128 5.43 -30.48 12.86
C SER A 128 6.10 -29.29 12.16
N LEU A 129 6.09 -28.11 12.80
CA LEU A 129 6.60 -26.86 12.23
C LEU A 129 8.07 -26.61 12.56
N ASN A 130 8.54 -26.98 13.75
CA ASN A 130 9.85 -26.55 14.25
C ASN A 130 10.88 -27.69 14.20
N ASP A 131 11.95 -27.46 13.46
CA ASP A 131 13.05 -28.38 13.16
C ASP A 131 13.76 -28.95 14.41
N CYS A 132 13.55 -28.34 15.59
CA CYS A 132 14.06 -28.81 16.88
C CYS A 132 13.25 -29.99 17.47
N PHE A 133 12.12 -30.38 16.87
CA PHE A 133 11.35 -31.56 17.27
C PHE A 133 11.44 -32.66 16.21
N ILE A 134 12.04 -33.79 16.58
CA ILE A 134 12.19 -34.94 15.69
C ILE A 134 11.14 -36.01 15.99
N LYS A 135 10.57 -36.59 14.93
CA LYS A 135 9.56 -37.63 14.98
C LYS A 135 10.24 -39.00 14.96
N ILE A 136 10.20 -39.73 16.07
CA ILE A 136 10.80 -41.05 16.22
C ILE A 136 9.72 -42.13 16.02
N PRO A 137 9.89 -43.08 15.08
CA PRO A 137 8.97 -44.19 14.90
C PRO A 137 8.95 -45.11 16.12
N ARG A 138 7.88 -45.90 16.29
CA ARG A 138 7.83 -46.95 17.31
C ARG A 138 8.64 -48.17 16.86
N GLU A 139 9.30 -48.82 17.81
CA GLU A 139 10.01 -50.08 17.59
C GLU A 139 9.02 -51.22 17.21
N PRO A 140 9.36 -52.12 16.27
CA PRO A 140 8.52 -53.27 15.91
C PRO A 140 8.34 -54.24 17.09
N GLY A 141 7.25 -54.07 17.83
CA GLY A 141 6.97 -54.82 19.05
C GLY A 141 6.12 -54.07 20.08
N ASN A 142 6.05 -52.73 20.00
CA ASN A 142 5.24 -51.88 20.89
C ASN A 142 4.03 -51.26 20.15
N PRO A 143 2.92 -52.01 19.94
CA PRO A 143 1.75 -51.51 19.24
C PRO A 143 1.06 -50.38 20.02
N GLY A 144 0.91 -49.22 19.40
CA GLY A 144 0.25 -48.08 20.03
C GLY A 144 0.06 -46.89 19.08
N LYS A 145 -0.97 -46.07 19.36
CA LYS A 145 -1.35 -44.95 18.49
C LYS A 145 -0.27 -43.86 18.49
N GLY A 146 0.01 -43.30 17.32
CA GLY A 146 0.95 -42.19 17.13
C GLY A 146 2.44 -42.56 17.25
N ASN A 147 3.29 -41.60 16.89
CA ASN A 147 4.76 -41.71 16.96
C ASN A 147 5.29 -41.03 18.24
N TYR A 148 6.54 -41.28 18.59
CA TYR A 148 7.25 -40.51 19.60
C TYR A 148 7.80 -39.20 19.02
N TRP A 149 8.01 -38.22 19.88
CA TRP A 149 8.65 -36.95 19.61
C TRP A 149 9.77 -36.72 20.63
N SER A 150 10.92 -36.29 20.14
CA SER A 150 12.12 -35.93 20.91
C SER A 150 12.58 -34.52 20.48
N LEU A 151 13.49 -33.92 21.26
CA LEU A 151 14.32 -32.83 20.74
C LEU A 151 15.33 -33.38 19.72
N ASP A 152 15.75 -32.53 18.79
CA ASP A 152 16.96 -32.76 17.98
C ASP A 152 18.20 -32.54 18.87
N PRO A 153 19.21 -33.44 18.87
CA PRO A 153 20.42 -33.27 19.69
C PRO A 153 21.16 -31.95 19.44
N ALA A 154 21.20 -31.46 18.19
CA ALA A 154 21.83 -30.16 17.87
C ALA A 154 20.99 -28.95 18.35
N SER A 155 19.89 -29.21 19.07
CA SER A 155 18.95 -28.22 19.60
C SER A 155 18.74 -28.35 21.12
N GLU A 156 19.42 -29.27 21.80
CA GLU A 156 19.27 -29.55 23.24
C GLU A 156 19.81 -28.39 24.10
N ASP A 157 21.06 -27.97 23.85
CA ASP A 157 21.73 -26.78 24.42
C ASP A 157 20.86 -25.50 24.37
N MET A 158 19.90 -25.42 23.44
CA MET A 158 19.02 -24.27 23.37
C MET A 158 18.16 -24.11 24.63
N PHE A 159 17.85 -25.17 25.38
CA PHE A 159 16.88 -25.12 26.48
C PHE A 159 17.49 -25.25 27.87
N ASP A 160 18.81 -25.46 27.96
CA ASP A 160 19.54 -25.38 29.21
C ASP A 160 19.60 -23.95 29.78
N ASN A 161 20.03 -23.85 31.04
CA ASN A 161 19.95 -22.64 31.87
C ASN A 161 18.51 -22.10 32.06
N GLY A 162 17.47 -22.94 31.85
CA GLY A 162 16.09 -22.66 32.25
C GLY A 162 15.36 -21.56 31.47
N SER A 163 15.95 -21.03 30.39
CA SER A 163 15.41 -19.90 29.63
C SER A 163 14.28 -20.32 28.67
N PHE A 164 13.13 -20.69 29.24
CA PHE A 164 11.90 -21.11 28.56
C PHE A 164 11.06 -19.94 27.98
N LEU A 165 11.58 -18.72 28.01
CA LEU A 165 10.92 -17.50 27.52
C LEU A 165 10.84 -17.45 25.98
N ARG A 166 9.94 -16.60 25.45
CA ARG A 166 9.68 -16.46 24.00
C ARG A 166 10.90 -15.86 23.27
N ARG A 167 11.57 -16.66 22.44
CA ARG A 167 12.76 -16.25 21.66
C ARG A 167 12.42 -15.61 20.31
N ARG A 168 13.36 -14.81 19.78
CA ARG A 168 13.24 -14.06 18.52
C ARG A 168 13.84 -14.76 17.29
N LYS A 169 14.67 -15.80 17.46
CA LYS A 169 15.34 -16.55 16.38
C LYS A 169 14.90 -18.02 16.44
N ARG A 170 14.57 -18.60 15.28
CA ARG A 170 14.13 -19.99 15.12
C ARG A 170 15.32 -20.89 14.74
N PHE A 171 15.37 -22.09 15.34
CA PHE A 171 16.29 -23.16 14.95
C PHE A 171 15.97 -23.67 13.55
N LYS A 172 17.01 -23.97 12.76
CA LYS A 172 16.93 -24.68 11.49
C LYS A 172 17.94 -25.81 11.51
N ARG A 173 17.52 -26.99 11.06
CA ARG A 173 18.43 -28.13 10.90
C ARG A 173 19.09 -28.06 9.52
N ASN A 174 20.42 -28.01 9.48
CA ASN A 174 21.15 -28.15 8.21
C ASN A 174 20.93 -29.56 7.67
N GLN A 175 20.47 -29.68 6.42
CA GLN A 175 20.51 -30.95 5.69
C GLN A 175 21.91 -31.11 5.08
N PRO A 176 22.52 -32.31 5.14
CA PRO A 176 23.72 -32.59 4.37
C PRO A 176 23.37 -32.64 2.88
N GLU A 177 24.19 -32.01 2.04
CA GLU A 177 24.03 -32.09 0.58
C GLU A 177 24.39 -33.50 0.11
N PHE A 178 23.42 -34.22 -0.49
CA PHE A 178 23.71 -35.44 -1.22
C PHE A 178 24.31 -35.07 -2.58
N THR A 179 25.63 -35.13 -2.67
CA THR A 179 26.38 -34.99 -3.93
C THR A 179 25.95 -36.05 -4.95
N LYS A 180 25.86 -35.65 -6.21
CA LYS A 180 25.65 -36.57 -7.33
C LYS A 180 26.94 -37.32 -7.64
N ASP A 181 26.99 -38.60 -7.29
CA ASP A 181 27.87 -39.57 -7.94
C ASP A 181 27.09 -40.84 -8.27
N ASN A 182 27.37 -41.42 -9.44
CA ASN A 182 26.65 -42.58 -9.96
C ASN A 182 27.27 -43.89 -9.50
N LEU A 183 26.43 -44.86 -9.11
CA LEU A 183 26.77 -46.28 -9.16
C LEU A 183 25.54 -47.10 -9.56
N VAL A 184 25.72 -48.08 -10.45
CA VAL A 184 24.65 -48.73 -11.22
C VAL A 184 24.53 -50.21 -10.87
N LEU A 185 23.32 -50.68 -10.53
CA LEU A 185 22.99 -52.12 -10.52
C LEU A 185 21.56 -52.40 -11.07
N TYR A 186 21.55 -53.09 -12.22
CA TYR A 186 20.53 -53.90 -12.91
C TYR A 186 19.06 -54.05 -12.40
N HIS A 187 18.12 -53.73 -13.31
CA HIS A 187 17.06 -54.57 -13.98
C HIS A 187 16.65 -55.97 -13.42
N PRO A 188 15.50 -56.60 -13.82
CA PRO A 188 14.52 -56.27 -14.91
C PRO A 188 13.02 -56.24 -14.46
N THR A 189 11.98 -55.89 -15.26
CA THR A 189 11.45 -56.35 -16.58
C THR A 189 10.53 -55.26 -17.17
N LEU A 190 10.49 -54.87 -18.47
CA LEU A 190 10.30 -55.51 -19.80
C LEU A 190 8.84 -55.48 -20.36
N ASN A 191 8.55 -54.53 -21.27
CA ASN A 191 7.93 -54.73 -22.62
C ASN A 191 7.70 -53.36 -23.32
N TYR A 192 8.25 -53.10 -24.54
CA TYR A 192 7.68 -53.32 -25.89
C TYR A 192 6.40 -52.49 -26.20
N ARG A 193 6.24 -51.80 -27.34
CA ARG A 193 7.11 -51.47 -28.51
C ARG A 193 6.48 -50.27 -29.28
N ALA A 194 7.17 -49.66 -30.27
CA ALA A 194 6.66 -48.53 -31.07
C ALA A 194 6.55 -48.81 -32.58
N TYR A 195 5.50 -48.28 -33.22
CA TYR A 195 5.26 -48.03 -34.67
C TYR A 195 4.04 -47.08 -34.79
N GLY A 196 3.88 -46.17 -35.77
CA GLY A 196 4.72 -45.73 -36.89
C GLY A 196 4.08 -44.54 -37.64
N ARG A 197 4.81 -43.89 -38.57
CA ARG A 197 4.34 -42.85 -39.53
C ARG A 197 4.41 -43.42 -40.97
N PRO A 198 3.55 -43.00 -41.91
CA PRO A 198 3.83 -41.87 -42.84
C PRO A 198 2.59 -40.97 -43.05
N TYR A 199 2.53 -39.89 -43.87
CA TYR A 199 3.25 -39.48 -45.08
C TYR A 199 3.62 -37.97 -45.10
N CYS A 200 4.30 -37.53 -46.17
CA CYS A 200 4.66 -36.12 -46.46
C CYS A 200 4.29 -35.75 -47.91
N VAL A 201 3.90 -34.49 -48.16
CA VAL A 201 4.00 -33.79 -49.46
C VAL A 201 4.35 -32.32 -49.18
N SER A 202 5.06 -31.65 -50.09
CA SER A 202 5.42 -30.22 -50.02
C SER A 202 5.22 -29.53 -51.38
N GLY A 203 4.91 -28.23 -51.37
CA GLY A 203 4.73 -27.40 -52.57
C GLY A 203 4.46 -25.91 -52.24
N PRO A 204 4.71 -24.94 -53.15
CA PRO A 204 5.07 -23.58 -52.71
C PRO A 204 4.26 -22.39 -53.28
N VAL A 205 4.22 -21.29 -52.49
CA VAL A 205 4.48 -19.87 -52.85
C VAL A 205 3.88 -19.31 -54.17
N PRO A 206 3.03 -18.25 -54.10
CA PRO A 206 3.56 -16.90 -54.35
C PRO A 206 2.94 -15.75 -53.50
N ALA A 207 3.53 -14.55 -53.61
CA ALA A 207 3.05 -13.32 -52.98
C ALA A 207 3.14 -12.12 -53.94
N GLN A 208 2.10 -11.28 -53.95
CA GLN A 208 2.01 -9.89 -54.44
C GLN A 208 0.86 -9.23 -53.62
N ALA A 209 0.90 -8.00 -53.08
CA ALA A 209 1.51 -6.73 -53.45
C ALA A 209 0.68 -5.88 -54.43
N ASN A 210 -0.18 -5.00 -53.90
CA ASN A 210 -0.14 -3.55 -54.20
C ASN A 210 -1.01 -2.70 -53.24
N PRO A 211 -0.77 -1.37 -53.13
CA PRO A 211 -1.38 -0.51 -52.12
C PRO A 211 -2.52 0.39 -52.64
N VAL A 212 -3.27 0.99 -51.72
CA VAL A 212 -4.09 2.20 -51.95
C VAL A 212 -3.63 3.26 -50.94
N GLY A 213 -3.30 4.46 -51.41
CA GLY A 213 -2.73 5.53 -50.59
C GLY A 213 -3.75 6.56 -50.09
N TYR A 214 -3.33 7.37 -49.13
CA TYR A 214 -3.98 8.64 -48.76
C TYR A 214 -2.92 9.75 -48.65
N LEU A 215 -3.33 10.98 -48.92
CA LEU A 215 -2.43 12.13 -49.12
C LEU A 215 -1.96 12.77 -47.80
N PRO A 216 -0.69 13.20 -47.69
CA PRO A 216 -0.26 14.13 -46.66
C PRO A 216 -0.63 15.58 -47.04
N MET A 217 -1.05 16.39 -46.07
CA MET A 217 -1.28 17.84 -46.17
C MET A 217 -0.77 18.53 -44.89
N PRO A 218 -0.40 19.83 -44.93
CA PRO A 218 0.97 20.19 -44.52
C PRO A 218 1.17 20.58 -43.06
N GLU A 219 2.45 20.70 -42.69
CA GLU A 219 2.93 21.16 -41.39
C GLU A 219 2.46 22.60 -41.09
N GLY A 220 1.70 22.76 -40.01
CA GLY A 220 1.40 24.07 -39.44
C GLY A 220 2.57 24.61 -38.63
N ILE A 221 3.00 25.84 -38.89
CA ILE A 221 4.16 26.46 -38.24
C ILE A 221 3.87 26.70 -36.75
N MET A 222 4.41 25.86 -35.87
CA MET A 222 4.46 26.14 -34.43
C MET A 222 5.57 27.16 -34.14
N VAL A 223 5.17 28.38 -33.75
CA VAL A 223 6.08 29.39 -33.21
C VAL A 223 6.49 28.99 -31.78
N PRO A 224 7.79 28.90 -31.44
CA PRO A 224 8.21 28.53 -30.10
C PRO A 224 8.00 29.68 -29.09
N PRO A 225 7.58 29.38 -27.84
CA PRO A 225 7.67 30.33 -26.73
C PRO A 225 9.13 30.77 -26.48
N PRO A 226 9.36 31.95 -25.87
CA PRO A 226 10.70 32.54 -25.76
C PRO A 226 11.66 31.70 -24.91
N TYR A 227 12.85 31.45 -25.47
CA TYR A 227 13.96 30.83 -24.75
C TYR A 227 14.47 31.74 -23.63
N PHE A 228 14.36 31.30 -22.37
CA PHE A 228 15.24 31.81 -21.32
C PHE A 228 16.61 31.13 -21.41
N GLN A 229 17.65 31.90 -21.70
CA GLN A 229 19.02 31.43 -21.63
C GLN A 229 19.42 31.20 -20.16
N TYR A 230 19.73 29.95 -19.81
CA TYR A 230 20.49 29.67 -18.59
C TYR A 230 21.90 30.25 -18.73
N GLN A 231 22.14 31.39 -18.09
CA GLN A 231 23.50 31.87 -17.85
C GLN A 231 24.24 30.87 -16.94
N THR A 232 25.51 30.60 -17.26
CA THR A 232 26.39 29.75 -16.46
C THR A 232 26.74 30.43 -15.14
N LEU A 233 25.90 30.21 -14.13
CA LEU A 233 26.14 30.67 -12.76
C LEU A 233 27.38 29.97 -12.17
N ASN A 234 28.44 30.74 -11.94
CA ASN A 234 29.67 30.28 -11.32
C ASN A 234 29.46 29.95 -9.83
N ILE A 235 29.08 28.70 -9.55
CA ILE A 235 29.01 28.15 -8.19
C ILE A 235 30.42 28.04 -7.63
N LYS A 236 30.71 28.79 -6.56
CA LYS A 236 31.96 28.67 -5.79
C LYS A 236 31.74 27.75 -4.59
N VAL A 237 32.62 26.77 -4.44
CA VAL A 237 32.85 26.03 -3.20
C VAL A 237 34.03 26.69 -2.49
N HIS A 238 33.95 26.87 -1.17
CA HIS A 238 34.98 27.54 -0.37
C HIS A 238 35.39 26.69 0.83
N GLU A 239 36.68 26.32 0.86
CA GLU A 239 37.34 25.73 2.04
C GLU A 239 37.88 26.83 2.97
N ALA A 240 38.13 26.49 4.23
CA ALA A 240 38.50 27.44 5.28
C ALA A 240 40.04 27.71 5.35
N PRO A 241 40.49 28.93 5.68
CA PRO A 241 41.90 29.30 5.68
C PRO A 241 42.65 28.90 6.97
N GLY A 242 43.88 28.39 6.81
CA GLY A 242 44.85 28.13 7.89
C GLY A 242 45.94 29.19 8.03
N ILE A 243 46.59 29.25 9.18
CA ILE A 243 47.53 30.31 9.60
C ILE A 243 48.97 30.08 9.08
N GLN A 244 49.77 31.16 9.01
CA GLN A 244 51.03 31.27 8.28
C GLN A 244 52.28 30.71 9.01
N GLN A 245 53.13 29.99 8.25
CA GLN A 245 54.63 30.09 8.21
C GLN A 245 55.44 29.75 9.50
N ARG A 246 56.70 29.27 9.47
CA ARG A 246 57.76 28.98 8.46
C ARG A 246 58.78 27.99 9.12
N PRO A 247 59.84 27.45 8.47
CA PRO A 247 60.31 27.72 7.11
C PRO A 247 60.30 26.54 6.13
N GLU A 248 61.47 26.00 5.75
CA GLU A 248 61.71 25.34 4.46
C GLU A 248 62.67 24.16 4.57
N HIS A 249 62.39 23.08 3.84
CA HIS A 249 63.42 22.36 3.08
C HIS A 249 62.89 22.09 1.66
N LYS A 250 63.74 22.28 0.66
CA LYS A 250 63.46 22.15 -0.79
C LYS A 250 63.63 20.68 -1.20
N THR A 251 63.02 20.12 -2.25
CA THR A 251 62.35 20.62 -3.48
C THR A 251 61.31 19.52 -3.88
N GLN A 252 60.31 19.64 -4.77
CA GLN A 252 60.23 20.19 -6.13
C GLN A 252 58.73 20.32 -6.54
N LYS A 253 58.38 21.23 -7.46
CA LYS A 253 56.98 21.45 -7.90
C LYS A 253 56.57 20.53 -9.06
N CYS A 254 55.38 19.93 -8.98
CA CYS A 254 54.58 19.52 -10.14
C CYS A 254 53.11 19.92 -9.93
N SER A 255 52.51 20.54 -10.94
CA SER A 255 51.11 20.96 -10.97
C SER A 255 50.25 19.92 -11.70
N PHE A 256 49.07 19.59 -11.17
CA PHE A 256 48.11 18.72 -11.85
C PHE A 256 47.00 19.55 -12.53
N SER A 257 46.89 19.42 -13.85
CA SER A 257 45.71 19.84 -14.62
C SER A 257 44.87 18.61 -15.00
N ILE A 258 43.58 18.83 -15.25
CA ILE A 258 42.58 17.77 -15.49
C ILE A 258 42.74 17.12 -16.89
N ASP A 259 43.43 17.78 -17.81
CA ASP A 259 43.54 17.38 -19.23
C ASP A 259 44.29 16.04 -19.45
N SER A 260 45.08 15.59 -18.47
CA SER A 260 45.97 14.42 -18.61
C SER A 260 45.26 13.05 -18.54
N ILE A 261 43.92 13.00 -18.48
CA ILE A 261 43.15 11.76 -18.39
C ILE A 261 42.46 11.39 -19.73
N MET A 262 42.42 12.30 -20.72
CA MET A 262 41.54 12.18 -21.90
C MET A 262 42.29 12.00 -23.25
N ALA A 263 43.26 11.07 -23.30
CA ALA A 263 44.00 10.66 -24.51
C ALA A 263 44.76 9.32 -24.29
N LYS A 264 45.24 8.50 -25.25
CA LYS A 264 44.97 8.18 -26.70
C LYS A 264 45.85 6.93 -27.03
N SER A 265 45.59 6.03 -28.00
CA SER A 265 44.43 5.81 -28.89
C SER A 265 44.42 4.36 -29.48
N THR A 266 43.64 4.17 -30.55
CA THR A 266 43.45 3.01 -31.47
C THR A 266 44.57 1.96 -31.69
N ALA A 267 44.18 0.67 -31.68
CA ALA A 267 44.70 -0.39 -32.56
C ALA A 267 43.70 -1.56 -32.69
N SER A 268 43.67 -2.25 -33.84
CA SER A 268 42.92 -3.50 -34.10
C SER A 268 43.47 -4.18 -35.38
N PRO A 269 43.03 -5.39 -35.79
CA PRO A 269 42.12 -6.34 -35.13
C PRO A 269 42.70 -7.77 -35.01
N HIS A 270 42.04 -8.65 -34.26
CA HIS A 270 41.94 -10.09 -34.61
C HIS A 270 40.63 -10.68 -34.06
N LYS A 271 40.13 -11.74 -34.71
CA LYS A 271 38.84 -12.38 -34.42
C LYS A 271 38.97 -13.44 -33.33
N ASN A 272 37.97 -13.52 -32.44
CA ASN A 272 37.27 -14.76 -32.08
C ASN A 272 36.05 -14.45 -31.19
N SER A 273 34.94 -15.14 -31.41
CA SER A 273 33.77 -15.13 -30.50
C SER A 273 33.94 -16.23 -29.45
N PRO A 274 33.33 -16.10 -28.25
CA PRO A 274 32.01 -16.72 -28.09
C PRO A 274 31.02 -15.99 -27.15
N HIS A 275 29.75 -16.40 -27.25
CA HIS A 275 28.63 -16.29 -26.29
C HIS A 275 28.51 -15.06 -25.36
N HIS A 276 27.52 -14.20 -25.66
CA HIS A 276 27.01 -13.22 -24.70
C HIS A 276 26.17 -13.90 -23.60
N LEU A 277 26.64 -13.82 -22.35
CA LEU A 277 25.79 -13.90 -21.16
C LEU A 277 25.41 -12.48 -20.73
N THR A 278 24.12 -12.15 -20.75
CA THR A 278 23.60 -10.88 -20.24
C THR A 278 23.49 -10.93 -18.71
N PRO A 279 24.11 -10.00 -17.94
CA PRO A 279 23.95 -9.96 -16.49
C PRO A 279 22.51 -9.63 -16.08
N ASP A 280 21.99 -10.34 -15.07
CA ASP A 280 20.69 -10.04 -14.45
C ASP A 280 20.85 -8.86 -13.47
N TYR A 281 20.20 -7.73 -13.78
CA TYR A 281 20.22 -6.51 -12.97
C TYR A 281 18.99 -6.35 -12.05
N SER A 282 18.19 -7.41 -11.84
CA SER A 282 16.94 -7.36 -11.05
C SER A 282 17.10 -6.94 -9.58
N TYR A 283 18.32 -6.98 -9.03
CA TYR A 283 18.64 -6.54 -7.66
C TYR A 283 18.92 -5.03 -7.51
N VAL A 284 18.93 -4.25 -8.59
CA VAL A 284 19.47 -2.87 -8.61
C VAL A 284 18.45 -1.78 -8.28
N PHE A 285 17.15 -2.04 -8.46
CA PHE A 285 16.11 -1.01 -8.35
C PHE A 285 15.28 -1.14 -7.05
N PRO A 286 15.00 -0.03 -6.34
CA PRO A 286 13.88 0.03 -5.40
C PRO A 286 12.58 -0.31 -6.13
N ARG A 287 11.92 -1.40 -5.73
CA ARG A 287 10.72 -1.91 -6.42
C ARG A 287 9.54 -0.93 -6.29
N PRO A 288 8.69 -0.74 -7.33
CA PRO A 288 7.48 0.07 -7.24
C PRO A 288 6.58 -0.37 -6.06
N THR A 289 6.16 0.58 -5.23
CA THR A 289 5.70 0.26 -3.87
C THR A 289 4.21 -0.10 -3.73
N SER A 290 3.46 -0.19 -4.83
CA SER A 290 2.00 -0.47 -4.82
C SER A 290 1.41 -1.10 -6.09
N CYS A 291 2.19 -1.51 -7.10
CA CYS A 291 1.66 -2.08 -8.34
C CYS A 291 2.51 -3.27 -8.85
N VAL A 292 1.85 -4.36 -9.24
CA VAL A 292 2.52 -5.47 -9.95
C VAL A 292 2.64 -5.10 -11.43
N THR A 293 3.76 -4.48 -11.79
CA THR A 293 4.26 -4.41 -13.18
C THR A 293 5.56 -5.21 -13.27
N PRO A 294 5.53 -6.46 -13.76
CA PRO A 294 6.70 -7.33 -13.72
C PRO A 294 7.78 -6.92 -14.72
N ASN A 295 8.95 -6.50 -14.22
CA ASN A 295 10.19 -6.44 -15.01
C ASN A 295 10.76 -7.86 -15.24
N LEU A 296 9.97 -8.74 -15.86
CA LEU A 296 10.34 -10.14 -16.13
C LEU A 296 9.88 -10.66 -17.51
N LEU A 297 9.87 -9.78 -18.52
CA LEU A 297 10.20 -10.08 -19.93
C LEU A 297 10.42 -8.72 -20.63
N PRO A 298 11.35 -8.58 -21.60
CA PRO A 298 11.73 -7.28 -22.15
C PRO A 298 10.77 -6.78 -23.24
N VAL A 299 9.48 -6.62 -22.92
CA VAL A 299 8.46 -6.04 -23.81
C VAL A 299 7.51 -5.14 -23.01
N PRO A 300 7.28 -3.87 -23.40
CA PRO A 300 6.38 -2.97 -22.67
C PRO A 300 4.92 -3.40 -22.84
N THR A 301 4.23 -3.73 -21.75
CA THR A 301 2.85 -4.28 -21.76
C THR A 301 1.77 -3.23 -22.02
N ARG A 302 1.87 -2.55 -23.18
CA ARG A 302 0.71 -1.93 -23.83
C ARG A 302 -0.38 -2.99 -24.02
N THR A 303 -1.64 -2.59 -23.93
CA THR A 303 -2.79 -3.51 -24.05
C THR A 303 -2.90 -4.39 -25.31
N PRO A 304 -2.24 -4.14 -26.46
CA PRO A 304 -2.18 -5.12 -27.55
C PRO A 304 -1.39 -6.39 -27.19
N LEU A 305 -0.39 -6.30 -26.30
CA LEU A 305 0.44 -7.44 -25.88
C LEU A 305 -0.25 -8.31 -24.82
N LEU A 306 -1.18 -7.74 -24.06
CA LEU A 306 -2.07 -8.48 -23.15
C LEU A 306 -3.02 -9.45 -23.89
N LYS A 307 -3.08 -9.41 -25.22
CA LYS A 307 -3.80 -10.40 -26.05
C LYS A 307 -3.01 -11.70 -26.28
N SER A 308 -1.75 -11.81 -25.83
CA SER A 308 -1.06 -13.10 -25.75
C SER A 308 -1.55 -13.88 -24.52
N VAL A 309 -2.33 -14.94 -24.77
CA VAL A 309 -3.03 -15.77 -23.76
C VAL A 309 -2.22 -16.04 -22.46
N PRO A 310 -0.93 -16.46 -22.50
CA PRO A 310 -0.21 -16.87 -21.29
C PRO A 310 -0.07 -15.77 -20.23
N PHE A 311 0.11 -14.51 -20.64
CA PHE A 311 0.52 -13.45 -19.69
C PHE A 311 -0.55 -13.13 -18.64
N THR A 312 -1.83 -13.25 -19.03
CA THR A 312 -2.95 -12.88 -18.17
C THR A 312 -3.33 -13.94 -17.14
N GLU A 313 -3.13 -15.21 -17.45
CA GLU A 313 -3.54 -16.33 -16.59
C GLU A 313 -2.49 -16.54 -15.49
N THR A 314 -1.20 -16.50 -15.85
CA THR A 314 -0.08 -16.54 -14.90
C THR A 314 -0.23 -15.48 -13.81
N LEU A 315 -0.45 -14.20 -14.16
CA LEU A 315 -0.49 -13.13 -13.16
C LEU A 315 -1.69 -13.22 -12.21
N ARG A 316 -2.83 -13.78 -12.67
CA ARG A 316 -4.06 -13.92 -11.88
C ARG A 316 -3.98 -15.08 -10.90
N MET A 317 -3.49 -16.25 -11.32
CA MET A 317 -3.34 -17.42 -10.44
C MET A 317 -2.37 -17.14 -9.30
N VAL A 318 -1.28 -16.42 -9.59
CA VAL A 318 -0.25 -16.04 -8.62
C VAL A 318 -0.80 -15.29 -7.40
N LEU A 319 -1.77 -14.37 -7.58
CA LEU A 319 -2.41 -13.66 -6.47
C LEU A 319 -3.15 -14.64 -5.55
N LEU A 320 -3.92 -15.56 -6.13
CA LEU A 320 -4.65 -16.59 -5.38
C LEU A 320 -3.70 -17.56 -4.67
N SER A 321 -2.59 -17.91 -5.32
CA SER A 321 -1.54 -18.77 -4.74
C SER A 321 -0.58 -18.08 -3.76
N SER A 322 -0.75 -16.79 -3.52
CA SER A 322 -0.20 -16.11 -2.34
C SER A 322 -1.04 -16.35 -1.06
N ILE A 323 -2.31 -16.76 -1.21
CA ILE A 323 -3.22 -17.09 -0.10
C ILE A 323 -3.03 -18.55 0.28
N ASP A 324 -2.82 -18.81 1.58
CA ASP A 324 -2.68 -20.16 2.13
C ASP A 324 -3.90 -21.04 1.78
N LEU A 325 -3.67 -22.29 1.36
CA LEU A 325 -4.70 -23.18 0.80
C LEU A 325 -5.91 -23.39 1.72
N ARG A 326 -5.70 -23.37 3.05
CA ARG A 326 -6.76 -23.51 4.05
C ARG A 326 -7.63 -22.27 4.13
N ASP A 327 -6.99 -21.10 4.16
CA ASP A 327 -7.65 -19.80 4.33
C ASP A 327 -8.27 -19.32 3.01
N ARG A 328 -7.88 -19.91 1.89
CA ARG A 328 -8.53 -19.75 0.57
C ARG A 328 -9.89 -20.46 0.49
N GLN A 329 -10.08 -21.62 1.12
CA GLN A 329 -11.33 -22.38 0.94
C GLN A 329 -12.51 -21.67 1.61
N GLY A 330 -13.50 -21.29 0.81
CA GLY A 330 -14.73 -20.66 1.32
C GLY A 330 -14.59 -19.19 1.72
N CYS A 331 -13.45 -18.53 1.49
CA CYS A 331 -13.25 -17.14 1.86
C CYS A 331 -14.03 -16.16 0.94
N THR A 332 -14.05 -14.88 1.33
CA THR A 332 -14.54 -13.80 0.46
C THR A 332 -13.38 -12.93 -0.02
N MET A 333 -13.39 -12.58 -1.31
CA MET A 333 -12.54 -11.52 -1.87
C MET A 333 -13.39 -10.42 -2.53
N VAL A 334 -12.85 -9.21 -2.61
CA VAL A 334 -13.46 -8.08 -3.34
C VAL A 334 -12.79 -7.91 -4.71
N VAL A 335 -13.54 -7.57 -5.76
CA VAL A 335 -12.99 -7.27 -7.09
C VAL A 335 -13.54 -5.94 -7.60
N GLY A 336 -12.64 -5.08 -8.07
CA GLY A 336 -12.97 -3.74 -8.59
C GLY A 336 -12.10 -3.34 -9.77
N SER A 337 -12.52 -2.30 -10.48
CA SER A 337 -11.75 -1.66 -11.56
C SER A 337 -12.03 -0.16 -11.61
N ASP A 338 -11.09 0.58 -12.21
CA ASP A 338 -11.29 1.99 -12.55
C ASP A 338 -12.12 2.23 -13.83
N GLY A 339 -12.54 1.15 -14.49
CA GLY A 339 -13.30 1.18 -15.74
C GLY A 339 -12.44 1.21 -17.01
N ARG A 340 -11.10 1.20 -16.93
CA ARG A 340 -10.25 1.20 -18.14
C ARG A 340 -10.47 -0.02 -19.04
N TYR A 341 -10.10 0.11 -20.31
CA TYR A 341 -10.09 -0.95 -21.32
C TYR A 341 -9.49 -2.24 -20.75
N PHE A 342 -10.04 -3.38 -21.17
CA PHE A 342 -9.72 -4.73 -20.68
C PHE A 342 -10.23 -5.09 -19.26
N SER A 343 -10.75 -4.14 -18.46
CA SER A 343 -11.19 -4.42 -17.08
C SER A 343 -12.28 -5.50 -17.00
N ARG A 344 -13.33 -5.44 -17.83
CA ARG A 344 -14.43 -6.45 -17.79
C ARG A 344 -13.94 -7.87 -18.07
N ALA A 345 -13.13 -8.05 -19.13
CA ALA A 345 -12.53 -9.34 -19.47
C ALA A 345 -11.54 -9.84 -18.40
N ALA A 346 -10.88 -8.91 -17.69
CA ALA A 346 -10.04 -9.27 -16.55
C ALA A 346 -10.85 -9.67 -15.31
N THR A 347 -12.00 -9.05 -15.06
CA THR A 347 -12.95 -9.45 -14.00
C THR A 347 -13.49 -10.86 -14.27
N GLU A 348 -13.94 -11.15 -15.49
CA GLU A 348 -14.50 -12.45 -15.87
C GLU A 348 -13.53 -13.61 -15.55
N VAL A 349 -12.29 -13.53 -16.04
CA VAL A 349 -11.28 -14.56 -15.75
C VAL A 349 -10.92 -14.62 -14.26
N ILE A 350 -10.98 -13.50 -13.51
CA ILE A 350 -10.82 -13.54 -12.05
C ILE A 350 -11.94 -14.35 -11.40
N VAL A 351 -13.19 -14.25 -11.88
CA VAL A 351 -14.30 -15.07 -11.38
C VAL A 351 -14.07 -16.55 -11.67
N GLN A 352 -13.73 -16.89 -12.92
CA GLN A 352 -13.45 -18.26 -13.37
C GLN A 352 -12.28 -18.91 -12.60
N MET A 353 -11.21 -18.17 -12.33
CA MET A 353 -10.06 -18.69 -11.59
C MET A 353 -10.32 -18.75 -10.07
N ALA A 354 -11.07 -17.79 -9.50
CA ALA A 354 -11.44 -17.81 -8.09
C ALA A 354 -12.31 -19.03 -7.73
N ALA A 355 -13.30 -19.32 -8.59
CA ALA A 355 -14.15 -20.51 -8.52
C ALA A 355 -13.31 -21.80 -8.47
N ALA A 356 -12.47 -22.02 -9.48
CA ALA A 356 -11.60 -23.19 -9.59
C ALA A 356 -10.64 -23.34 -8.39
N ASN A 357 -10.13 -22.21 -7.87
CA ASN A 357 -9.26 -22.20 -6.69
C ASN A 357 -10.00 -22.41 -5.35
N GLY A 358 -11.34 -22.49 -5.35
CA GLY A 358 -12.15 -22.78 -4.18
C GLY A 358 -12.38 -21.60 -3.23
N ILE A 359 -12.24 -20.36 -3.72
CA ILE A 359 -12.80 -19.19 -3.02
C ILE A 359 -14.32 -19.41 -2.85
N GLY A 360 -14.90 -18.96 -1.73
CA GLY A 360 -16.34 -19.15 -1.49
C GLY A 360 -17.19 -18.07 -2.13
N ARG A 361 -16.72 -16.83 -2.11
CA ARG A 361 -17.46 -15.66 -2.62
C ARG A 361 -16.54 -14.60 -3.22
N LEU A 362 -16.98 -14.00 -4.33
CA LEU A 362 -16.54 -12.68 -4.75
C LEU A 362 -17.63 -11.64 -4.48
N VAL A 363 -17.21 -10.45 -4.05
CA VAL A 363 -18.03 -9.23 -4.03
C VAL A 363 -17.47 -8.29 -5.08
N ILE A 364 -18.27 -7.92 -6.08
CA ILE A 364 -17.83 -7.18 -7.26
C ILE A 364 -18.70 -5.94 -7.43
N GLY A 365 -18.10 -4.79 -7.78
CA GLY A 365 -18.88 -3.60 -8.12
C GLY A 365 -19.77 -3.80 -9.34
N HIS A 366 -20.90 -3.12 -9.36
CA HIS A 366 -21.77 -2.98 -10.53
C HIS A 366 -20.94 -2.53 -11.75
N ASN A 367 -21.12 -3.21 -12.88
CA ASN A 367 -20.33 -3.06 -14.12
C ASN A 367 -18.81 -3.30 -13.96
N GLY A 368 -18.37 -3.90 -12.85
CA GLY A 368 -16.96 -4.04 -12.48
C GLY A 368 -16.36 -2.79 -11.83
N ILE A 369 -17.15 -1.73 -11.59
CA ILE A 369 -16.66 -0.42 -11.12
C ILE A 369 -16.59 -0.40 -9.59
N LEU A 370 -15.39 -0.21 -9.03
CA LEU A 370 -15.16 0.19 -7.64
C LEU A 370 -13.88 1.03 -7.56
N SER A 371 -13.95 2.16 -6.87
CA SER A 371 -12.76 2.93 -6.51
C SER A 371 -11.87 2.18 -5.52
N THR A 372 -10.57 2.46 -5.50
CA THR A 372 -9.65 1.87 -4.51
C THR A 372 -10.08 2.16 -3.06
N PRO A 373 -10.54 3.38 -2.71
CA PRO A 373 -11.17 3.65 -1.43
C PRO A 373 -12.39 2.75 -1.12
N ALA A 374 -13.27 2.53 -2.11
CA ALA A 374 -14.43 1.67 -1.95
C ALA A 374 -14.05 0.19 -1.77
N VAL A 375 -13.05 -0.33 -2.51
CA VAL A 375 -12.52 -1.68 -2.28
C VAL A 375 -11.96 -1.81 -0.86
N SER A 376 -11.16 -0.85 -0.40
CA SER A 376 -10.59 -0.85 0.95
C SER A 376 -11.69 -0.83 2.03
N CYS A 377 -12.72 0.00 1.83
CA CYS A 377 -13.92 0.08 2.67
C CYS A 377 -14.66 -1.27 2.74
N ILE A 378 -14.96 -1.87 1.58
CA ILE A 378 -15.75 -3.12 1.49
C ILE A 378 -14.98 -4.29 2.11
N ILE A 379 -13.68 -4.45 1.84
CA ILE A 379 -12.83 -5.49 2.46
C ILE A 379 -12.96 -5.44 3.98
N ARG A 380 -12.81 -4.24 4.56
CA ARG A 380 -12.88 -4.00 6.02
C ARG A 380 -14.28 -4.23 6.57
N LYS A 381 -15.32 -3.79 5.86
CA LYS A 381 -16.73 -3.94 6.27
C LYS A 381 -17.18 -5.39 6.32
N ILE A 382 -16.81 -6.20 5.32
CA ILE A 382 -17.25 -7.61 5.20
C ILE A 382 -16.23 -8.62 5.74
N LYS A 383 -15.06 -8.17 6.19
CA LYS A 383 -13.92 -8.99 6.64
C LYS A 383 -13.45 -9.97 5.54
N ALA A 384 -13.31 -9.46 4.32
CA ALA A 384 -12.73 -10.22 3.20
C ALA A 384 -11.24 -10.53 3.47
N ILE A 385 -10.70 -11.59 2.84
CA ILE A 385 -9.27 -11.94 2.96
C ILE A 385 -8.36 -10.95 2.20
N GLY A 386 -8.95 -10.18 1.30
CA GLY A 386 -8.29 -9.21 0.44
C GLY A 386 -9.17 -8.83 -0.75
N GLY A 387 -8.57 -8.18 -1.75
CA GLY A 387 -9.24 -7.85 -3.00
C GLY A 387 -8.29 -7.50 -4.13
N ILE A 388 -8.78 -7.63 -5.36
CA ILE A 388 -8.05 -7.35 -6.59
C ILE A 388 -8.62 -6.08 -7.22
N ILE A 389 -7.76 -5.12 -7.54
CA ILE A 389 -8.15 -3.85 -8.15
C ILE A 389 -7.48 -3.72 -9.52
N LEU A 390 -8.29 -3.66 -10.56
CA LEU A 390 -7.88 -3.57 -11.95
C LEU A 390 -7.72 -2.08 -12.31
N THR A 391 -6.50 -1.59 -12.15
CA THR A 391 -6.15 -0.18 -12.32
C THR A 391 -4.63 0.01 -12.45
N ALA A 392 -4.21 0.98 -13.25
CA ALA A 392 -2.85 1.52 -13.25
C ALA A 392 -2.77 2.89 -12.53
N SER A 393 -3.81 3.24 -11.76
CA SER A 393 -4.00 4.56 -11.14
C SER A 393 -3.84 5.65 -12.20
N HIS A 394 -3.07 6.69 -11.93
CA HIS A 394 -2.85 7.84 -12.81
C HIS A 394 -2.46 7.55 -14.27
N SER A 395 -1.99 6.35 -14.62
CA SER A 395 -1.57 5.98 -15.99
C SER A 395 -2.75 5.91 -16.99
N PRO A 396 -2.54 6.28 -18.27
CA PRO A 396 -3.58 6.34 -19.30
C PRO A 396 -4.18 4.98 -19.64
N GLY A 397 -5.41 4.98 -20.17
CA GLY A 397 -6.20 3.79 -20.51
C GLY A 397 -6.25 3.50 -22.01
N GLY A 398 -7.30 2.78 -22.43
CA GLY A 398 -7.59 2.47 -23.82
C GLY A 398 -6.73 1.34 -24.41
N PRO A 399 -7.02 0.90 -25.66
CA PRO A 399 -6.38 -0.27 -26.28
C PRO A 399 -4.89 -0.16 -26.61
N GLY A 400 -4.29 1.02 -26.40
CA GLY A 400 -2.84 1.26 -26.53
C GLY A 400 -2.15 1.67 -25.24
N GLY A 401 -2.91 1.90 -24.15
CA GLY A 401 -2.40 2.38 -22.87
C GLY A 401 -2.10 1.28 -21.86
N ASP A 402 -2.02 1.67 -20.60
CA ASP A 402 -1.54 0.84 -19.50
C ASP A 402 -2.69 0.10 -18.81
N PHE A 403 -2.39 -1.14 -18.40
CA PHE A 403 -3.24 -1.93 -17.51
C PHE A 403 -2.43 -2.38 -16.29
N GLY A 404 -3.06 -2.37 -15.12
CA GLY A 404 -2.40 -2.71 -13.85
C GLY A 404 -3.30 -3.55 -12.96
N ILE A 405 -2.68 -4.32 -12.06
CA ILE A 405 -3.40 -5.13 -11.06
C ILE A 405 -2.77 -4.83 -9.69
N LYS A 406 -3.53 -4.16 -8.82
CA LYS A 406 -3.24 -4.02 -7.38
C LYS A 406 -3.85 -5.21 -6.63
N PHE A 407 -3.20 -5.64 -5.55
CA PHE A 407 -3.73 -6.65 -4.62
C PHE A 407 -3.67 -6.11 -3.20
N ASN A 408 -4.83 -6.00 -2.56
CA ASN A 408 -4.98 -5.56 -1.18
C ASN A 408 -5.29 -6.74 -0.27
N VAL A 409 -4.81 -6.71 0.97
CA VAL A 409 -4.96 -7.80 1.96
C VAL A 409 -6.07 -7.50 2.98
N ALA A 410 -6.33 -8.42 3.91
CA ALA A 410 -7.50 -8.42 4.81
C ALA A 410 -7.68 -7.16 5.70
N ASN A 411 -6.66 -6.35 5.93
CA ASN A 411 -6.83 -5.05 6.61
C ASN A 411 -7.48 -3.97 5.72
N GLY A 412 -7.60 -4.23 4.41
CA GLY A 412 -8.12 -3.35 3.36
C GLY A 412 -7.05 -2.67 2.51
N GLY A 413 -5.77 -2.77 2.85
CA GLY A 413 -4.69 -1.96 2.25
C GLY A 413 -3.76 -2.73 1.32
N PRO A 414 -2.84 -2.03 0.62
CA PRO A 414 -1.91 -2.63 -0.33
C PRO A 414 -1.04 -3.74 0.29
N SER A 415 -0.73 -4.76 -0.50
CA SER A 415 0.05 -5.91 -0.04
C SER A 415 1.44 -5.54 0.53
N PRO A 416 1.84 -6.13 1.67
CA PRO A 416 3.18 -5.96 2.22
C PRO A 416 4.23 -6.69 1.37
N ASP A 417 5.50 -6.31 1.52
CA ASP A 417 6.62 -6.86 0.71
C ASP A 417 6.75 -8.38 0.81
N THR A 418 6.33 -8.99 1.92
CA THR A 418 6.30 -10.45 2.12
C THR A 418 5.31 -11.15 1.18
N VAL A 419 4.12 -10.57 0.99
CA VAL A 419 3.10 -11.07 0.05
C VAL A 419 3.53 -10.79 -1.39
N MET A 420 4.09 -9.61 -1.66
CA MET A 420 4.60 -9.24 -2.99
C MET A 420 5.79 -10.11 -3.44
N GLU A 421 6.70 -10.48 -2.54
CA GLU A 421 7.79 -11.41 -2.84
C GLU A 421 7.27 -12.86 -3.00
N ARG A 422 6.24 -13.28 -2.25
CA ARG A 422 5.60 -14.58 -2.45
C ARG A 422 4.90 -14.67 -3.82
N ILE A 423 4.19 -13.62 -4.21
CA ILE A 423 3.62 -13.41 -5.55
C ILE A 423 4.73 -13.55 -6.61
N HIS A 424 5.81 -12.77 -6.48
CA HIS A 424 6.95 -12.81 -7.40
C HIS A 424 7.55 -14.21 -7.54
N GLN A 425 7.78 -14.93 -6.43
CA GLN A 425 8.32 -16.29 -6.45
C GLN A 425 7.41 -17.27 -7.19
N VAL A 426 6.11 -17.30 -6.85
CA VAL A 426 5.13 -18.19 -7.50
C VAL A 426 5.02 -17.88 -9.00
N SER A 427 5.12 -16.61 -9.41
CA SER A 427 5.09 -16.23 -10.83
C SER A 427 6.29 -16.73 -11.65
N ARG A 428 7.42 -17.03 -11.01
CA ARG A 428 8.64 -17.54 -11.65
C ARG A 428 8.72 -19.06 -11.72
N THR A 429 7.81 -19.77 -11.05
CA THR A 429 7.80 -21.24 -10.95
C THR A 429 6.40 -21.81 -11.19
N LEU A 430 5.63 -21.19 -12.08
CA LEU A 430 4.27 -21.60 -12.41
C LEU A 430 4.29 -22.60 -13.57
N GLU A 431 3.80 -23.82 -13.33
CA GLU A 431 3.77 -24.91 -14.33
C GLU A 431 2.34 -25.19 -14.84
N GLU A 432 1.32 -24.99 -13.99
CA GLU A 432 -0.10 -25.20 -14.29
C GLU A 432 -0.98 -24.12 -13.62
N TYR A 433 -2.24 -24.01 -14.02
CA TYR A 433 -3.26 -23.20 -13.33
C TYR A 433 -4.65 -23.84 -13.43
N ALA A 434 -5.55 -23.48 -12.51
CA ALA A 434 -6.94 -23.95 -12.49
C ALA A 434 -7.91 -22.81 -12.84
N ILE A 435 -8.90 -23.12 -13.69
CA ILE A 435 -9.93 -22.19 -14.19
C ILE A 435 -11.24 -22.95 -14.49
N CYS A 436 -12.39 -22.29 -14.33
CA CYS A 436 -13.69 -22.78 -14.77
C CYS A 436 -14.10 -22.01 -16.04
N PRO A 437 -13.75 -22.47 -17.26
CA PRO A 437 -13.84 -21.64 -18.47
C PRO A 437 -15.27 -21.32 -18.90
N ASP A 438 -16.23 -22.19 -18.60
CA ASP A 438 -17.66 -22.03 -18.96
C ASP A 438 -18.44 -21.14 -17.97
N LEU A 439 -17.79 -20.64 -16.92
CA LEU A 439 -18.40 -19.76 -15.92
C LEU A 439 -18.40 -18.32 -16.43
N HIS A 440 -19.58 -17.81 -16.78
CA HIS A 440 -19.81 -16.42 -17.17
C HIS A 440 -20.56 -15.63 -16.08
N ILE A 441 -20.36 -14.31 -16.04
CA ILE A 441 -20.98 -13.43 -15.03
C ILE A 441 -21.51 -12.13 -15.65
N ASP A 442 -22.80 -11.85 -15.43
CA ASP A 442 -23.41 -10.58 -15.81
C ASP A 442 -23.12 -9.48 -14.76
N LEU A 443 -22.08 -8.69 -15.02
CA LEU A 443 -21.69 -7.56 -14.17
C LEU A 443 -22.72 -6.41 -14.18
N SER A 444 -23.71 -6.41 -15.08
CA SER A 444 -24.74 -5.34 -15.16
C SER A 444 -25.93 -5.55 -14.22
N ARG A 445 -26.04 -6.70 -13.57
CA ARG A 445 -27.18 -7.04 -12.70
C ARG A 445 -26.76 -7.19 -11.24
N LEU A 446 -27.13 -6.18 -10.45
CA LEU A 446 -27.04 -6.19 -8.99
C LEU A 446 -27.69 -7.45 -8.39
N GLY A 447 -27.12 -7.93 -7.29
CA GLY A 447 -27.64 -9.07 -6.53
C GLY A 447 -26.68 -10.26 -6.46
N ARG A 448 -27.22 -11.41 -6.08
CA ARG A 448 -26.48 -12.65 -5.83
C ARG A 448 -26.65 -13.63 -6.99
N HIS A 449 -25.52 -14.13 -7.46
CA HIS A 449 -25.40 -15.18 -8.47
C HIS A 449 -24.63 -16.33 -7.81
N ASP A 450 -25.23 -17.51 -7.70
CA ASP A 450 -24.55 -18.73 -7.20
C ASP A 450 -24.26 -19.67 -8.37
N PHE A 451 -23.13 -20.37 -8.31
CA PHE A 451 -22.66 -21.32 -9.31
C PHE A 451 -22.28 -22.63 -8.61
N ASP A 452 -22.94 -23.72 -8.95
CA ASP A 452 -22.51 -25.05 -8.53
C ASP A 452 -21.28 -25.48 -9.33
N LEU A 453 -20.27 -26.02 -8.63
CA LEU A 453 -18.99 -26.41 -9.22
C LEU A 453 -18.74 -27.90 -8.98
N GLU A 454 -18.17 -28.58 -9.98
CA GLU A 454 -17.76 -29.98 -9.83
C GLU A 454 -16.87 -30.18 -8.59
N ASN A 455 -17.17 -31.25 -7.84
CA ASN A 455 -16.42 -31.63 -6.63
C ASN A 455 -16.37 -30.56 -5.52
N LYS A 456 -17.27 -29.57 -5.51
CA LYS A 456 -17.49 -28.62 -4.40
C LYS A 456 -18.86 -28.83 -3.75
N PHE A 457 -18.89 -29.03 -2.43
CA PHE A 457 -20.15 -29.21 -1.67
C PHE A 457 -20.93 -27.90 -1.41
N LYS A 458 -20.32 -26.74 -1.66
CA LYS A 458 -20.97 -25.43 -1.54
C LYS A 458 -20.86 -24.71 -2.87
N PRO A 459 -21.91 -24.02 -3.34
CA PRO A 459 -21.81 -23.19 -4.53
C PRO A 459 -20.80 -22.07 -4.31
N PHE A 460 -20.10 -21.72 -5.38
CA PHE A 460 -19.32 -20.50 -5.47
C PHE A 460 -20.27 -19.32 -5.73
N ARG A 461 -20.04 -18.19 -5.06
CA ARG A 461 -20.94 -17.03 -5.16
C ARG A 461 -20.27 -15.81 -5.77
N VAL A 462 -21.01 -15.07 -6.57
CA VAL A 462 -20.73 -13.67 -6.92
C VAL A 462 -21.87 -12.79 -6.39
N GLU A 463 -21.53 -11.77 -5.60
CA GLU A 463 -22.44 -10.71 -5.16
C GLU A 463 -22.06 -9.42 -5.90
N ILE A 464 -22.89 -8.99 -6.85
CA ILE A 464 -22.75 -7.72 -7.58
C ILE A 464 -23.42 -6.62 -6.74
N VAL A 465 -22.64 -5.63 -6.28
CA VAL A 465 -23.09 -4.59 -5.34
C VAL A 465 -23.05 -3.19 -5.97
N ASP A 466 -23.86 -2.26 -5.46
CA ASP A 466 -23.77 -0.84 -5.83
C ASP A 466 -22.37 -0.32 -5.50
N SER A 467 -21.73 0.34 -6.47
CA SER A 467 -20.34 0.78 -6.36
C SER A 467 -20.10 1.81 -5.25
N VAL A 468 -21.13 2.57 -4.89
CA VAL A 468 -21.05 3.76 -4.04
C VAL A 468 -21.64 3.52 -2.66
N GLU A 469 -22.72 2.76 -2.52
CA GLU A 469 -23.55 2.70 -1.30
C GLU A 469 -22.78 2.37 -0.02
N ILE A 470 -22.00 1.29 0.00
CA ILE A 470 -21.25 0.87 1.21
C ILE A 470 -20.23 1.94 1.62
N TYR A 471 -19.63 2.60 0.64
CA TYR A 471 -18.64 3.66 0.82
C TYR A 471 -19.28 5.00 1.26
N LEU A 472 -20.40 5.40 0.66
CA LEU A 472 -21.23 6.53 1.10
C LEU A 472 -21.71 6.35 2.55
N ASN A 473 -22.15 5.14 2.91
CA ASN A 473 -22.57 4.81 4.28
C ASN A 473 -21.41 4.87 5.28
N MET A 474 -20.16 4.67 4.85
CA MET A 474 -18.97 4.95 5.68
C MET A 474 -18.75 6.47 5.82
N LEU A 475 -18.82 7.24 4.73
CA LEU A 475 -18.60 8.70 4.74
C LEU A 475 -19.63 9.45 5.60
N ARG A 476 -20.92 9.03 5.56
CA ARG A 476 -21.99 9.54 6.45
C ARG A 476 -21.66 9.36 7.94
N GLY A 477 -20.83 8.38 8.30
CA GLY A 477 -20.34 8.15 9.66
C GLY A 477 -19.02 8.86 10.00
N ILE A 478 -18.51 9.72 9.10
CA ILE A 478 -17.24 10.45 9.26
C ILE A 478 -17.46 11.96 9.28
N PHE A 479 -18.31 12.47 8.40
CA PHE A 479 -18.52 13.90 8.15
C PHE A 479 -19.91 14.38 8.54
N ASP A 480 -20.03 15.69 8.84
CA ASP A 480 -21.34 16.34 8.94
C ASP A 480 -21.87 16.65 7.54
N PHE A 481 -22.68 15.73 7.01
CA PHE A 481 -23.34 15.90 5.71
C PHE A 481 -24.35 17.06 5.70
N GLY A 482 -24.90 17.46 6.85
CA GLY A 482 -25.79 18.62 6.96
C GLY A 482 -25.04 19.94 6.81
N ALA A 483 -23.87 20.07 7.45
CA ALA A 483 -22.99 21.23 7.30
C ALA A 483 -22.44 21.36 5.87
N ILE A 484 -22.01 20.26 5.24
CA ILE A 484 -21.53 20.28 3.85
C ILE A 484 -22.68 20.61 2.88
N LYS A 485 -23.87 20.00 3.05
CA LYS A 485 -25.04 20.32 2.23
C LYS A 485 -25.45 21.79 2.35
N SER A 486 -25.32 22.37 3.55
CA SER A 486 -25.57 23.79 3.82
C SER A 486 -24.50 24.73 3.22
N LEU A 487 -23.31 24.22 2.88
CA LEU A 487 -22.29 24.96 2.12
C LEU A 487 -22.54 24.90 0.61
N LEU A 488 -23.06 23.77 0.11
CA LEU A 488 -23.23 23.50 -1.32
C LEU A 488 -24.63 23.86 -1.89
N THR A 489 -25.54 24.39 -1.07
CA THR A 489 -26.91 24.72 -1.49
C THR A 489 -27.38 26.12 -1.04
N GLY A 490 -28.38 26.67 -1.73
CA GLY A 490 -29.00 27.95 -1.41
C GLY A 490 -28.35 29.17 -2.07
N PRO A 491 -28.84 30.39 -1.81
CA PRO A 491 -28.45 31.61 -2.55
C PRO A 491 -27.02 32.08 -2.31
N LYS A 492 -26.31 31.50 -1.32
CA LYS A 492 -24.89 31.75 -1.03
C LYS A 492 -24.04 30.47 -1.14
N GLN A 493 -24.50 29.48 -1.91
CA GLN A 493 -23.78 28.22 -2.10
C GLN A 493 -22.37 28.44 -2.65
N LEU A 494 -21.41 27.65 -2.16
CA LEU A 494 -20.09 27.53 -2.75
C LEU A 494 -20.21 26.91 -4.14
N LYS A 495 -19.88 27.70 -5.19
CA LYS A 495 -19.73 27.17 -6.55
C LYS A 495 -18.47 26.27 -6.59
N ILE A 496 -18.68 24.98 -6.82
CA ILE A 496 -17.61 23.97 -6.93
C ILE A 496 -17.48 23.44 -8.35
N ARG A 497 -16.28 22.99 -8.73
CA ARG A 497 -16.05 22.23 -9.98
C ARG A 497 -15.18 21.01 -9.72
N ILE A 498 -15.74 19.82 -9.95
CA ILE A 498 -15.17 18.54 -9.53
C ILE A 498 -14.97 17.65 -10.76
N ASP A 499 -13.71 17.43 -11.13
CA ASP A 499 -13.31 16.70 -12.34
C ASP A 499 -12.91 15.25 -11.99
N ALA A 500 -13.71 14.28 -12.44
CA ALA A 500 -13.40 12.87 -12.26
C ALA A 500 -12.45 12.29 -13.33
N MET A 501 -11.95 13.12 -14.26
CA MET A 501 -11.04 12.77 -15.36
C MET A 501 -11.49 11.53 -16.16
N ASN A 502 -12.80 11.35 -16.33
CA ASN A 502 -13.45 10.18 -16.95
C ASN A 502 -13.09 8.83 -16.31
N GLY A 503 -12.58 8.84 -15.07
CA GLY A 503 -12.25 7.66 -14.27
C GLY A 503 -13.38 7.21 -13.34
N VAL A 504 -13.02 6.34 -12.40
CA VAL A 504 -13.93 5.63 -11.50
C VAL A 504 -14.81 6.56 -10.66
N MET A 505 -14.32 7.78 -10.37
CA MET A 505 -14.96 8.70 -9.42
C MET A 505 -16.23 9.35 -9.95
N GLY A 506 -16.52 9.25 -11.25
CA GLY A 506 -17.72 9.84 -11.86
C GLY A 506 -19.06 9.50 -11.18
N PRO A 507 -19.41 8.23 -10.94
CA PRO A 507 -20.59 7.85 -10.16
C PRO A 507 -20.52 8.31 -8.68
N TYR A 508 -19.35 8.32 -8.05
CA TYR A 508 -19.20 8.76 -6.65
C TYR A 508 -19.46 10.26 -6.51
N VAL A 509 -18.89 11.09 -7.40
CA VAL A 509 -19.12 12.54 -7.44
C VAL A 509 -20.60 12.87 -7.63
N ARG A 510 -21.26 12.22 -8.61
CA ARG A 510 -22.69 12.42 -8.86
C ARG A 510 -23.53 12.00 -7.64
N ARG A 511 -23.38 10.76 -7.17
CA ARG A 511 -24.21 10.22 -6.08
C ARG A 511 -23.98 10.90 -4.72
N ILE A 512 -22.75 11.35 -4.43
CA ILE A 512 -22.39 11.89 -3.11
C ILE A 512 -22.43 13.42 -3.10
N LEU A 513 -21.78 14.10 -4.05
CA LEU A 513 -21.75 15.57 -4.04
C LEU A 513 -23.04 16.16 -4.61
N CYS A 514 -23.62 15.58 -5.67
CA CYS A 514 -24.83 16.13 -6.30
C CYS A 514 -26.11 15.59 -5.65
N ASP A 515 -26.38 14.28 -5.71
CA ASP A 515 -27.67 13.72 -5.29
C ASP A 515 -27.88 13.85 -3.77
N GLU A 516 -26.89 13.44 -2.98
CA GLU A 516 -26.96 13.45 -1.51
C GLU A 516 -26.71 14.85 -0.92
N LEU A 517 -25.60 15.50 -1.29
CA LEU A 517 -25.17 16.80 -0.72
C LEU A 517 -25.70 18.02 -1.48
N GLY A 518 -26.46 17.84 -2.57
CA GLY A 518 -27.22 18.90 -3.24
C GLY A 518 -26.44 19.81 -4.17
N ALA A 519 -25.16 19.53 -4.48
CA ALA A 519 -24.41 20.33 -5.43
C ALA A 519 -25.07 20.31 -6.83
N PRO A 520 -25.21 21.46 -7.53
CA PRO A 520 -25.79 21.50 -8.87
C PRO A 520 -25.05 20.57 -9.84
N ALA A 521 -25.77 19.90 -10.76
CA ALA A 521 -25.21 18.84 -11.61
C ALA A 521 -24.02 19.28 -12.50
N ASN A 522 -23.91 20.57 -12.85
CA ASN A 522 -22.76 21.12 -13.59
C ASN A 522 -21.47 21.20 -12.75
N SER A 523 -21.54 20.93 -11.43
CA SER A 523 -20.39 20.70 -10.56
C SER A 523 -19.62 19.43 -10.96
N ALA A 524 -20.28 18.45 -11.55
CA ALA A 524 -19.75 17.12 -11.85
C ALA A 524 -19.19 17.06 -13.29
N VAL A 525 -17.88 17.25 -13.43
CA VAL A 525 -17.16 17.32 -14.71
C VAL A 525 -16.49 15.98 -15.02
N ASN A 526 -16.51 15.56 -16.28
CA ASN A 526 -15.93 14.28 -16.74
C ASN A 526 -16.39 13.07 -15.90
N CYS A 527 -17.64 13.10 -15.40
CA CYS A 527 -18.15 12.18 -14.40
C CYS A 527 -18.80 10.90 -14.98
N VAL A 528 -18.38 10.47 -16.17
CA VAL A 528 -18.73 9.20 -16.80
C VAL A 528 -17.45 8.38 -16.97
N PRO A 529 -17.33 7.19 -16.36
CA PRO A 529 -16.17 6.33 -16.58
C PRO A 529 -16.04 5.91 -18.06
N LEU A 530 -14.87 6.11 -18.65
CA LEU A 530 -14.54 5.75 -20.04
C LEU A 530 -13.33 4.82 -20.08
N GLU A 531 -13.34 3.83 -20.98
CA GLU A 531 -12.28 2.81 -21.06
C GLU A 531 -10.89 3.39 -21.44
N ASP A 532 -10.85 4.56 -22.05
CA ASP A 532 -9.66 5.32 -22.44
C ASP A 532 -9.50 6.65 -21.67
N PHE A 533 -10.36 6.90 -20.68
CA PHE A 533 -10.48 8.18 -19.97
C PHE A 533 -10.74 9.40 -20.88
N GLY A 534 -11.31 9.19 -22.08
CA GLY A 534 -11.48 10.23 -23.10
C GLY A 534 -10.18 10.59 -23.82
N GLY A 535 -9.22 9.65 -23.91
CA GLY A 535 -7.89 9.84 -24.49
C GLY A 535 -6.92 10.63 -23.61
N GLN A 536 -7.26 10.88 -22.35
CA GLN A 536 -6.48 11.72 -21.43
C GLN A 536 -5.68 10.89 -20.41
N HIS A 537 -4.73 11.56 -19.76
CA HIS A 537 -3.93 10.99 -18.66
C HIS A 537 -4.63 11.35 -17.33
N PRO A 538 -5.25 10.38 -16.61
CA PRO A 538 -6.10 10.66 -15.44
C PRO A 538 -5.25 10.94 -14.19
N ASN A 539 -4.48 12.02 -14.20
CA ASN A 539 -3.45 12.36 -13.24
C ASN A 539 -3.73 13.76 -12.67
N PRO A 540 -4.24 13.90 -11.43
CA PRO A 540 -4.72 15.16 -10.89
C PRO A 540 -3.54 16.06 -10.49
N ASN A 541 -3.01 16.80 -11.46
CA ASN A 541 -2.01 17.85 -11.26
C ASN A 541 -2.19 18.94 -12.34
N PRO A 542 -1.59 20.14 -12.17
CA PRO A 542 -1.86 21.27 -13.06
C PRO A 542 -1.49 21.07 -14.53
N ALA A 543 -0.63 20.10 -14.87
CA ALA A 543 -0.23 19.84 -16.25
C ALA A 543 -1.26 18.98 -17.02
N PHE A 544 -1.85 17.97 -16.39
CA PHE A 544 -2.85 17.10 -17.03
C PHE A 544 -4.29 17.53 -16.77
N ALA A 545 -4.59 18.12 -15.60
CA ALA A 545 -5.91 18.65 -15.26
C ALA A 545 -6.13 20.10 -15.76
N ALA A 546 -5.49 20.47 -16.88
CA ALA A 546 -5.44 21.85 -17.38
C ALA A 546 -6.83 22.46 -17.63
N ALA A 547 -7.79 21.67 -18.13
CA ALA A 547 -9.17 22.13 -18.34
C ALA A 547 -9.89 22.55 -17.04
N LEU A 548 -9.55 21.93 -15.90
CA LEU A 548 -10.03 22.37 -14.59
C LEU A 548 -9.28 23.65 -14.15
N VAL A 549 -7.95 23.69 -14.32
CA VAL A 549 -7.12 24.86 -13.98
C VAL A 549 -7.64 26.11 -14.69
N ASP A 550 -7.90 26.04 -15.99
CA ASP A 550 -8.38 27.16 -16.79
C ASP A 550 -9.83 27.56 -16.44
N SER A 551 -10.66 26.62 -16.00
CA SER A 551 -11.97 26.97 -15.43
C SER A 551 -11.87 27.67 -14.08
N MET A 552 -10.89 27.33 -13.23
CA MET A 552 -10.72 27.99 -11.92
C MET A 552 -10.14 29.40 -12.09
N LYS A 553 -9.26 29.62 -13.08
CA LYS A 553 -8.78 30.96 -13.49
C LYS A 553 -9.90 31.90 -13.93
N GLY A 554 -11.06 31.37 -14.34
CA GLY A 554 -12.24 32.16 -14.72
C GLY A 554 -12.96 32.85 -13.55
N GLY A 555 -12.55 32.62 -12.29
CA GLY A 555 -13.09 33.31 -11.11
C GLY A 555 -14.50 32.93 -10.68
N GLU A 556 -15.25 32.13 -11.46
CA GLU A 556 -16.61 31.72 -11.11
C GLU A 556 -16.68 30.74 -9.92
N PHE A 557 -15.67 29.91 -9.72
CA PHE A 557 -15.69 28.79 -8.79
C PHE A 557 -14.78 29.04 -7.59
N GLY A 558 -15.32 28.94 -6.37
CA GLY A 558 -14.55 29.16 -5.14
C GLY A 558 -13.73 27.93 -4.69
N PHE A 559 -14.03 26.75 -5.25
CA PHE A 559 -13.34 25.49 -4.96
C PHE A 559 -13.34 24.57 -6.18
N GLY A 560 -12.19 24.00 -6.52
CA GLY A 560 -12.02 23.03 -7.59
C GLY A 560 -11.27 21.80 -7.13
N ALA A 561 -11.62 20.62 -7.64
CA ALA A 561 -10.88 19.40 -7.37
C ALA A 561 -10.82 18.47 -8.59
N ALA A 562 -9.74 17.70 -8.70
CA ALA A 562 -9.59 16.63 -9.70
C ALA A 562 -9.17 15.32 -9.02
N PHE A 563 -9.55 14.17 -9.57
CA PHE A 563 -9.16 12.83 -9.07
C PHE A 563 -8.32 12.05 -10.07
N ASP A 564 -7.60 11.01 -9.61
CA ASP A 564 -6.98 10.02 -10.50
C ASP A 564 -7.94 8.87 -10.85
N ALA A 565 -7.52 8.00 -11.77
CA ALA A 565 -8.37 6.96 -12.36
C ALA A 565 -9.14 6.13 -11.32
N ASP A 566 -8.48 5.66 -10.26
CA ASP A 566 -9.08 4.83 -9.21
C ASP A 566 -9.47 5.58 -7.92
N GLY A 567 -9.37 6.92 -7.92
CA GLY A 567 -9.84 7.78 -6.84
C GLY A 567 -8.96 7.80 -5.59
N ASP A 568 -7.73 7.29 -5.67
CA ASP A 568 -6.78 7.27 -4.55
C ASP A 568 -5.94 8.56 -4.45
N ARG A 569 -6.08 9.49 -5.41
CA ARG A 569 -5.45 10.82 -5.39
C ARG A 569 -6.44 11.95 -5.63
N TYR A 570 -6.03 13.16 -5.24
CA TYR A 570 -6.80 14.39 -5.42
C TYR A 570 -5.90 15.63 -5.59
N MET A 571 -6.33 16.56 -6.43
CA MET A 571 -5.84 17.94 -6.48
C MET A 571 -6.88 18.88 -5.89
N ILE A 572 -6.46 19.97 -5.26
CA ILE A 572 -7.32 21.06 -4.76
C ILE A 572 -6.88 22.38 -5.40
N MET A 573 -7.86 23.18 -5.82
CA MET A 573 -7.68 24.57 -6.19
C MET A 573 -8.73 25.46 -5.51
N GLY A 574 -8.32 26.67 -5.15
CA GLY A 574 -9.22 27.76 -4.79
C GLY A 574 -9.69 28.54 -6.01
N GLU A 575 -10.39 29.63 -5.72
CA GLU A 575 -10.76 30.66 -6.69
C GLU A 575 -9.55 31.17 -7.50
N ASN A 576 -9.81 31.70 -8.71
CA ASN A 576 -8.81 32.28 -9.62
C ASN A 576 -7.66 31.33 -10.00
N GLY A 577 -7.81 30.02 -9.75
CA GLY A 577 -6.79 29.01 -10.02
C GLY A 577 -5.72 28.86 -8.92
N PHE A 578 -6.01 29.31 -7.69
CA PHE A 578 -5.09 29.18 -6.55
C PHE A 578 -4.76 27.71 -6.25
N PHE A 579 -3.55 27.25 -6.62
CA PHE A 579 -3.12 25.87 -6.42
C PHE A 579 -2.70 25.59 -4.97
N VAL A 580 -3.30 24.58 -4.34
CA VAL A 580 -2.88 24.08 -3.02
C VAL A 580 -1.92 22.91 -3.24
N SER A 581 -0.67 23.04 -2.79
CA SER A 581 0.29 21.92 -2.89
C SER A 581 -0.19 20.73 -2.04
N PRO A 582 0.04 19.47 -2.43
CA PRO A 582 -0.39 18.32 -1.62
C PRO A 582 0.25 18.27 -0.23
N SER A 583 1.49 18.77 -0.09
CA SER A 583 2.16 18.88 1.20
C SER A 583 1.54 19.96 2.10
N ASP A 584 1.14 21.11 1.52
CA ASP A 584 0.35 22.12 2.23
C ASP A 584 -1.02 21.52 2.61
N SER A 585 -1.76 20.95 1.67
CA SER A 585 -3.08 20.34 1.88
C SER A 585 -3.09 19.37 3.06
N LEU A 586 -2.10 18.48 3.13
CA LEU A 586 -1.87 17.58 4.26
C LEU A 586 -1.72 18.32 5.60
N ALA A 587 -0.97 19.42 5.64
CA ALA A 587 -0.81 20.25 6.83
C ALA A 587 -2.08 21.07 7.18
N MET A 588 -2.77 21.63 6.17
CA MET A 588 -4.04 22.35 6.33
C MET A 588 -5.09 21.45 6.99
N MET A 589 -5.24 20.23 6.48
CA MET A 589 -6.14 19.24 7.07
C MET A 589 -5.74 18.92 8.51
N ALA A 590 -4.47 18.53 8.75
CA ALA A 590 -3.97 18.19 10.09
C ALA A 590 -4.29 19.27 11.14
N ALA A 591 -4.10 20.54 10.79
CA ALA A 591 -4.33 21.68 11.67
C ALA A 591 -5.81 21.99 11.95
N ASN A 592 -6.74 21.45 11.15
CA ASN A 592 -8.18 21.74 11.24
C ASN A 592 -9.05 20.47 11.40
N LEU A 593 -8.48 19.31 11.73
CA LEU A 593 -9.22 18.03 11.85
C LEU A 593 -10.37 18.04 12.88
N SER A 594 -10.37 18.97 13.84
CA SER A 594 -11.48 19.21 14.77
C SER A 594 -12.78 19.65 14.08
N CYS A 595 -12.72 20.11 12.82
CA CYS A 595 -13.88 20.37 11.99
C CYS A 595 -14.61 19.08 11.54
N ILE A 596 -14.02 17.89 11.75
CA ILE A 596 -14.53 16.61 11.27
C ILE A 596 -15.02 15.78 12.46
N PRO A 597 -16.32 15.40 12.54
CA PRO A 597 -16.88 14.64 13.65
C PRO A 597 -16.08 13.38 14.02
N TYR A 598 -15.57 12.66 13.02
CA TYR A 598 -14.73 11.48 13.20
C TYR A 598 -13.52 11.69 14.13
N PHE A 599 -12.73 12.75 13.93
CA PHE A 599 -11.55 13.01 14.75
C PHE A 599 -11.90 13.67 16.07
N SER A 600 -12.97 14.48 16.13
CA SER A 600 -13.48 15.04 17.37
C SER A 600 -14.03 13.97 18.32
N GLN A 601 -14.54 12.85 17.81
CA GLN A 601 -14.99 11.69 18.60
C GLN A 601 -13.86 10.70 18.95
N ARG A 602 -12.90 10.47 18.04
CA ARG A 602 -11.86 9.42 18.18
C ARG A 602 -10.49 9.92 18.64
N GLY A 603 -10.30 11.23 18.66
CA GLY A 603 -9.00 11.87 18.88
C GLY A 603 -8.02 11.67 17.71
N ILE A 604 -6.86 12.31 17.83
CA ILE A 604 -5.74 12.22 16.89
C ILE A 604 -4.60 11.50 17.61
N ARG A 605 -4.26 10.28 17.17
CA ARG A 605 -3.26 9.43 17.85
C ARG A 605 -1.84 9.68 17.33
N GLY A 606 -1.73 10.11 16.07
CA GLY A 606 -0.48 10.47 15.41
C GLY A 606 -0.70 10.84 13.94
N PHE A 607 0.27 11.57 13.40
CA PHE A 607 0.37 11.95 12.01
C PHE A 607 1.48 11.15 11.31
N ALA A 608 1.39 11.01 9.99
CA ALA A 608 2.51 10.50 9.20
C ALA A 608 2.61 11.16 7.82
N ARG A 609 3.81 11.24 7.28
CA ARG A 609 4.06 11.61 5.88
C ARG A 609 5.15 10.74 5.28
N SER A 610 5.16 10.59 3.96
CA SER A 610 6.33 10.00 3.31
C SER A 610 7.49 11.00 3.28
N MET A 611 8.70 10.49 3.38
CA MET A 611 9.96 11.24 3.46
C MET A 611 10.12 12.38 2.44
N PRO A 612 9.81 12.21 1.13
CA PRO A 612 9.90 13.30 0.16
C PRO A 612 8.83 14.38 0.31
N THR A 613 7.75 14.12 1.07
CA THR A 613 6.72 15.12 1.38
C THR A 613 7.30 16.19 2.29
N SER A 614 6.89 17.45 2.08
CA SER A 614 7.43 18.58 2.84
C SER A 614 7.10 18.50 4.35
N THR A 615 7.95 19.14 5.15
CA THR A 615 7.85 19.26 6.61
C THR A 615 6.73 20.18 7.12
N ALA A 616 5.81 20.63 6.27
CA ALA A 616 4.67 21.47 6.67
C ALA A 616 3.83 20.82 7.80
N ILE A 617 3.48 19.54 7.65
CA ILE A 617 2.76 18.80 8.72
C ILE A 617 3.62 18.60 9.97
N ASP A 618 4.95 18.66 9.89
CA ASP A 618 5.84 18.57 11.06
C ASP A 618 5.73 19.83 11.93
N ARG A 619 5.51 21.00 11.32
CA ARG A 619 5.18 22.25 12.04
C ARG A 619 3.87 22.10 12.79
N VAL A 620 2.85 21.53 12.14
CA VAL A 620 1.52 21.25 12.74
C VAL A 620 1.61 20.24 13.89
N ALA A 621 2.28 19.11 13.67
CA ALA A 621 2.48 18.05 14.65
C ALA A 621 3.15 18.59 15.92
N LYS A 622 4.22 19.41 15.74
CA LYS A 622 4.91 20.08 16.85
C LYS A 622 4.02 21.07 17.59
N ALA A 623 3.22 21.87 16.88
CA ALA A 623 2.30 22.83 17.50
C ALA A 623 1.18 22.14 18.30
N MET A 624 0.61 21.05 17.76
CA MET A 624 -0.46 20.27 18.40
C MET A 624 0.06 19.24 19.42
N LYS A 625 1.38 19.08 19.57
CA LYS A 625 2.05 18.04 20.40
C LYS A 625 1.65 16.60 20.03
N VAL A 626 1.37 16.37 18.75
CA VAL A 626 0.98 15.07 18.18
C VAL A 626 2.22 14.34 17.66
N ALA A 627 2.29 13.01 17.84
CA ALA A 627 3.38 12.19 17.33
C ALA A 627 3.43 12.22 15.78
N LEU A 628 4.62 12.25 15.19
CA LEU A 628 4.82 12.24 13.74
C LEU A 628 5.72 11.07 13.31
N TYR A 629 5.35 10.42 12.21
CA TYR A 629 6.16 9.41 11.55
C TYR A 629 6.57 9.84 10.13
N GLU A 630 7.88 9.82 9.85
CA GLU A 630 8.43 9.95 8.50
C GLU A 630 8.66 8.54 7.93
N THR A 631 7.90 8.15 6.90
CA THR A 631 7.95 6.81 6.28
C THR A 631 8.61 6.85 4.91
N PRO A 632 8.96 5.70 4.29
CA PRO A 632 9.21 5.65 2.86
C PRO A 632 7.92 5.92 2.06
N THR A 633 8.05 6.20 0.76
CA THR A 633 6.91 6.43 -0.14
C THR A 633 6.20 5.13 -0.49
N GLY A 634 4.88 5.10 -0.34
CA GLY A 634 4.04 3.93 -0.58
C GLY A 634 3.18 3.60 0.64
N TRP A 635 1.86 3.63 0.45
CA TRP A 635 0.87 3.66 1.53
C TRP A 635 0.92 2.50 2.54
N ARG A 636 1.51 1.35 2.20
CA ARG A 636 1.64 0.18 3.10
C ARG A 636 2.30 0.51 4.45
N PHE A 637 3.26 1.46 4.47
CA PHE A 637 3.95 1.86 5.71
C PHE A 637 3.00 2.58 6.67
N PHE A 638 2.05 3.37 6.17
CA PHE A 638 1.00 3.94 7.02
C PHE A 638 0.00 2.88 7.48
N GLY A 639 -0.25 1.83 6.69
CA GLY A 639 -1.09 0.69 7.07
C GLY A 639 -0.67 0.09 8.41
N ASN A 640 0.62 -0.24 8.57
CA ASN A 640 1.21 -0.70 9.84
C ASN A 640 0.97 0.30 10.98
N LEU A 641 1.23 1.60 10.75
CA LEU A 641 1.03 2.65 11.75
C LEU A 641 -0.46 2.83 12.15
N MET A 642 -1.40 2.64 11.22
CA MET A 642 -2.83 2.69 11.51
C MET A 642 -3.32 1.44 12.26
N ASP A 643 -2.85 0.24 11.89
CA ASP A 643 -3.24 -1.02 12.53
C ASP A 643 -2.66 -1.18 13.94
N SER A 644 -1.48 -0.59 14.19
CA SER A 644 -0.91 -0.45 15.53
C SER A 644 -1.48 0.72 16.34
N GLY A 645 -2.45 1.46 15.80
CA GLY A 645 -3.07 2.63 16.44
C GLY A 645 -2.17 3.87 16.53
N ARG A 646 -0.91 3.81 16.08
CA ARG A 646 0.08 4.90 16.14
C ARG A 646 -0.27 6.10 15.26
N CYS A 647 -0.95 5.87 14.13
CA CYS A 647 -1.37 6.92 13.20
C CYS A 647 -2.90 7.00 13.12
N SER A 648 -3.43 8.22 12.97
CA SER A 648 -4.82 8.50 12.63
C SER A 648 -4.96 9.11 11.23
N PHE A 649 -3.99 9.89 10.76
CA PHE A 649 -4.08 10.71 9.55
C PHE A 649 -2.71 10.90 8.87
N CYS A 650 -2.65 10.78 7.54
CA CYS A 650 -1.39 10.83 6.80
C CYS A 650 -1.53 11.21 5.32
N GLY A 651 -0.41 11.49 4.66
CA GLY A 651 -0.38 11.81 3.23
C GLY A 651 1.00 11.73 2.56
N GLU A 652 1.00 11.94 1.25
CA GLU A 652 2.16 11.92 0.37
C GLU A 652 2.06 13.08 -0.63
N GLU A 653 3.21 13.71 -0.95
CA GLU A 653 3.30 14.82 -1.93
C GLU A 653 2.74 14.48 -3.33
N SER A 654 2.66 13.19 -3.65
CA SER A 654 2.08 12.63 -4.87
C SER A 654 0.54 12.67 -4.89
N PHE A 655 -0.05 13.80 -4.47
CA PHE A 655 -1.51 14.05 -4.45
C PHE A 655 -2.31 13.06 -3.56
N GLY A 656 -1.67 12.53 -2.51
CA GLY A 656 -2.22 11.46 -1.67
C GLY A 656 -2.51 11.90 -0.24
N THR A 657 -3.70 11.61 0.29
CA THR A 657 -4.05 11.85 1.71
C THR A 657 -5.14 10.87 2.16
N GLY A 658 -5.25 10.60 3.46
CA GLY A 658 -6.22 9.67 4.03
C GLY A 658 -6.09 9.51 5.54
N SER A 659 -6.91 8.63 6.11
CA SER A 659 -6.97 8.37 7.55
C SER A 659 -7.27 6.91 7.88
N ASP A 660 -7.25 6.56 9.17
CA ASP A 660 -7.44 5.19 9.66
C ASP A 660 -8.85 4.59 9.44
N HIS A 661 -9.76 5.31 8.78
CA HIS A 661 -11.06 4.81 8.35
C HIS A 661 -10.91 3.60 7.39
N ILE A 662 -10.10 3.74 6.34
CA ILE A 662 -9.69 2.68 5.41
C ILE A 662 -8.20 2.32 5.57
N ARG A 663 -7.60 1.62 4.60
CA ARG A 663 -6.15 1.34 4.53
C ARG A 663 -5.53 1.70 3.18
N ASP A 664 -6.18 2.60 2.45
CA ASP A 664 -5.63 3.24 1.26
C ASP A 664 -5.76 4.78 1.39
N LYS A 665 -5.25 5.50 0.40
CA LYS A 665 -5.53 6.94 0.21
C LYS A 665 -6.98 7.12 -0.23
N ASP A 666 -7.55 8.30 -0.03
CA ASP A 666 -8.90 8.61 -0.52
C ASP A 666 -9.02 10.08 -0.96
N GLY A 667 -9.25 10.28 -2.26
CA GLY A 667 -9.41 11.61 -2.83
C GLY A 667 -10.72 12.30 -2.48
N LEU A 668 -11.85 11.59 -2.48
CA LEU A 668 -13.16 12.21 -2.21
C LEU A 668 -13.36 12.46 -0.71
N TRP A 669 -12.84 11.60 0.16
CA TRP A 669 -12.68 11.90 1.58
C TRP A 669 -11.85 13.18 1.78
N SER A 670 -10.76 13.34 1.04
CA SER A 670 -9.89 14.53 1.10
C SER A 670 -10.62 15.81 0.65
N VAL A 671 -11.48 15.72 -0.37
CA VAL A 671 -12.39 16.81 -0.77
C VAL A 671 -13.44 17.12 0.30
N LEU A 672 -14.04 16.10 0.92
CA LEU A 672 -15.04 16.27 1.99
C LEU A 672 -14.44 16.86 3.28
N VAL A 673 -13.15 16.59 3.58
CA VAL A 673 -12.40 17.29 4.64
C VAL A 673 -12.26 18.78 4.30
N TRP A 674 -11.83 19.14 3.10
CA TRP A 674 -11.73 20.55 2.68
C TRP A 674 -13.07 21.28 2.77
N LEU A 675 -14.15 20.67 2.24
CA LEU A 675 -15.49 21.24 2.30
C LEU A 675 -15.99 21.39 3.74
N SER A 676 -15.65 20.46 4.64
CA SER A 676 -15.97 20.57 6.07
C SER A 676 -15.20 21.70 6.77
N ILE A 677 -13.90 21.87 6.46
CA ILE A 677 -13.08 22.97 6.99
C ILE A 677 -13.65 24.32 6.50
N MET A 678 -14.00 24.44 5.22
CA MET A 678 -14.65 25.65 4.67
C MET A 678 -16.03 25.88 5.32
N ALA A 679 -16.83 24.83 5.51
CA ALA A 679 -18.15 24.90 6.15
C ALA A 679 -18.08 25.36 7.61
N VAL A 680 -17.04 24.99 8.36
CA VAL A 680 -16.83 25.45 9.75
C VAL A 680 -16.20 26.84 9.79
N ARG A 681 -15.12 27.08 9.04
CA ARG A 681 -14.36 28.34 9.08
C ARG A 681 -15.03 29.53 8.40
N LYS A 682 -15.96 29.28 7.46
CA LYS A 682 -16.62 30.30 6.62
C LYS A 682 -15.61 31.15 5.81
N GLN A 683 -14.57 30.49 5.31
CA GLN A 683 -13.45 31.10 4.57
C GLN A 683 -13.18 30.38 3.26
N GLY A 684 -12.62 31.11 2.29
CA GLY A 684 -12.12 30.58 1.02
C GLY A 684 -10.83 29.76 1.17
N VAL A 685 -10.51 28.97 0.14
CA VAL A 685 -9.32 28.09 0.14
C VAL A 685 -8.02 28.89 0.35
N GLU A 686 -7.85 29.98 -0.39
CA GLU A 686 -6.66 30.84 -0.29
C GLU A 686 -6.53 31.51 1.08
N GLU A 687 -7.65 31.94 1.67
CA GLU A 687 -7.66 32.55 3.01
C GLU A 687 -7.20 31.56 4.08
N ILE A 688 -7.69 30.31 4.02
CA ILE A 688 -7.31 29.23 4.94
C ILE A 688 -5.81 28.90 4.81
N VAL A 689 -5.29 28.86 3.58
CA VAL A 689 -3.88 28.58 3.32
C VAL A 689 -2.97 29.73 3.77
N ARG A 690 -3.33 30.98 3.49
CA ARG A 690 -2.57 32.16 3.93
C ARG A 690 -2.59 32.33 5.46
N ASP A 691 -3.72 32.07 6.11
CA ASP A 691 -3.84 32.05 7.57
C ASP A 691 -2.90 31.01 8.21
N HIS A 692 -2.81 29.81 7.62
CA HIS A 692 -1.91 28.77 8.10
C HIS A 692 -0.44 29.14 7.89
N TRP A 693 -0.07 29.65 6.71
CA TRP A 693 1.29 30.11 6.44
C TRP A 693 1.71 31.24 7.40
N ALA A 694 0.85 32.22 7.66
CA ALA A 694 1.11 33.28 8.63
C ALA A 694 1.32 32.75 10.07
N LYS A 695 0.69 31.62 10.43
CA LYS A 695 0.78 31.00 11.77
C LYS A 695 1.98 30.06 11.95
N LEU A 696 2.37 29.32 10.90
CA LEU A 696 3.34 28.22 11.00
C LEU A 696 4.55 28.35 10.05
N GLY A 697 4.58 29.39 9.22
CA GLY A 697 5.51 29.56 8.11
C GLY A 697 5.02 28.87 6.82
N ARG A 698 5.60 29.24 5.68
CA ARG A 698 5.36 28.61 4.38
C ARG A 698 6.50 27.67 4.05
N ASN A 699 6.22 26.39 3.84
CA ASN A 699 7.16 25.45 3.26
C ASN A 699 7.00 25.49 1.73
N TYR A 700 7.83 26.28 1.04
CA TYR A 700 7.91 26.23 -0.41
C TYR A 700 8.38 24.84 -0.84
N PHE A 701 7.67 24.22 -1.77
CA PHE A 701 7.93 22.85 -2.22
C PHE A 701 7.73 22.72 -3.74
N CYS A 702 8.56 21.91 -4.40
CA CYS A 702 8.29 21.40 -5.74
C CYS A 702 8.99 20.05 -5.99
N ARG A 703 8.46 19.28 -6.95
CA ARG A 703 9.06 18.05 -7.48
C ARG A 703 9.37 18.20 -8.97
N PHE A 704 10.56 17.76 -9.37
CA PHE A 704 11.02 17.63 -10.76
C PHE A 704 11.16 16.14 -11.10
N ASP A 705 10.36 15.65 -12.04
CA ASP A 705 10.40 14.26 -12.51
C ASP A 705 11.16 14.14 -13.83
N TYR A 706 12.24 13.37 -13.84
CA TYR A 706 13.02 12.99 -15.03
C TYR A 706 12.63 11.57 -15.43
N GLU A 707 11.58 11.46 -16.24
CA GLU A 707 10.92 10.21 -16.62
C GLU A 707 11.57 9.56 -17.85
N GLY A 708 11.67 8.23 -17.85
CA GLY A 708 12.20 7.47 -18.98
C GLY A 708 13.68 7.72 -19.31
N VAL A 709 14.50 7.97 -18.30
CA VAL A 709 15.97 8.07 -18.45
C VAL A 709 16.60 6.68 -18.49
N ASP A 710 17.81 6.54 -19.04
CA ASP A 710 18.51 5.25 -19.03
C ASP A 710 18.70 4.72 -17.59
N GLY A 711 18.31 3.47 -17.36
CA GLY A 711 18.36 2.84 -16.05
C GLY A 711 19.78 2.67 -15.51
N LYS A 712 20.77 2.47 -16.39
CA LYS A 712 22.18 2.34 -16.00
C LYS A 712 22.76 3.71 -15.61
N ALA A 713 22.53 4.75 -16.40
CA ALA A 713 22.89 6.13 -16.09
C ALA A 713 22.23 6.61 -14.78
N ALA A 714 20.94 6.34 -14.59
CA ALA A 714 20.21 6.69 -13.38
C ALA A 714 20.74 5.95 -12.14
N TYR A 715 21.12 4.68 -12.27
CA TYR A 715 21.78 3.94 -11.18
C TYR A 715 23.14 4.56 -10.81
N TYR A 716 24.02 4.83 -11.79
CA TYR A 716 25.33 5.43 -11.51
C TYR A 716 25.22 6.87 -10.98
N LEU A 717 24.24 7.66 -11.44
CA LEU A 717 23.92 8.97 -10.86
C LEU A 717 23.66 8.84 -9.35
N MET A 718 22.75 7.94 -8.96
CA MET A 718 22.37 7.76 -7.56
C MET A 718 23.52 7.18 -6.73
N ARG A 719 24.27 6.21 -7.26
CA ARG A 719 25.45 5.63 -6.59
C ARG A 719 26.53 6.67 -6.31
N ASP A 720 26.85 7.48 -7.32
CA ASP A 720 27.93 8.46 -7.22
C ASP A 720 27.53 9.62 -6.30
N LEU A 721 26.25 10.03 -6.34
CA LEU A 721 25.68 11.00 -5.42
C LEU A 721 25.61 10.46 -3.98
N GLU A 722 25.24 9.18 -3.79
CA GLU A 722 25.28 8.50 -2.48
C GLU A 722 26.70 8.56 -1.89
N ALA A 723 27.74 8.32 -2.70
CA ALA A 723 29.13 8.41 -2.27
C ALA A 723 29.57 9.85 -1.94
N VAL A 724 29.12 10.86 -2.70
CA VAL A 724 29.42 12.28 -2.42
C VAL A 724 28.77 12.74 -1.11
N ILE A 725 27.48 12.46 -0.90
CA ILE A 725 26.77 12.99 0.28
C ILE A 725 27.05 12.22 1.58
N THR A 726 27.64 11.03 1.49
CA THR A 726 28.02 10.22 2.67
C THR A 726 29.49 10.38 3.06
N ASP A 727 30.26 11.24 2.36
CA ASP A 727 31.61 11.61 2.79
C ASP A 727 31.59 12.41 4.11
N LYS A 728 32.62 12.21 4.94
CA LYS A 728 32.73 12.81 6.28
C LYS A 728 32.89 14.33 6.25
N ALA A 729 33.39 14.91 5.16
CA ALA A 729 33.50 16.35 4.97
C ALA A 729 32.28 16.94 4.25
N PHE A 730 31.25 16.15 3.89
CA PHE A 730 30.06 16.68 3.23
C PHE A 730 29.22 17.56 4.16
N THR A 731 29.15 17.24 5.45
CA THR A 731 28.40 18.02 6.46
C THR A 731 29.06 19.34 6.86
N THR A 732 30.28 19.65 6.36
CA THR A 732 30.89 20.99 6.52
C THR A 732 30.72 21.87 5.28
N GLN A 733 30.14 21.34 4.19
CA GLN A 733 30.01 22.04 2.92
C GLN A 733 28.98 23.16 2.94
N LYS A 734 29.23 24.18 2.11
CA LYS A 734 28.33 25.29 1.86
C LYS A 734 28.20 25.54 0.36
N PHE A 735 26.96 25.57 -0.12
CA PHE A 735 26.65 25.86 -1.52
C PHE A 735 26.14 27.30 -1.65
N SER A 736 26.79 28.10 -2.50
CA SER A 736 26.41 29.49 -2.74
C SER A 736 25.83 29.64 -4.16
N VAL A 737 24.59 30.14 -4.27
CA VAL A 737 23.91 30.40 -5.54
C VAL A 737 23.28 31.79 -5.51
N GLY A 738 23.92 32.75 -6.19
CA GLY A 738 23.64 34.17 -6.00
C GLY A 738 23.92 34.57 -4.55
N ASN A 739 22.96 35.22 -3.89
CA ASN A 739 23.06 35.64 -2.50
C ASN A 739 22.61 34.54 -1.50
N ASN A 740 22.17 33.37 -1.97
CA ASN A 740 21.67 32.29 -1.12
C ASN A 740 22.83 31.35 -0.74
N ILE A 741 22.98 31.05 0.56
CA ILE A 741 24.05 30.19 1.09
C ILE A 741 23.42 29.04 1.88
N TYR A 742 23.45 27.83 1.31
CA TYR A 742 22.94 26.62 1.93
C TYR A 742 24.08 25.87 2.62
N SER A 743 24.11 25.89 3.96
CA SER A 743 25.08 25.13 4.77
C SER A 743 24.48 23.78 5.13
N VAL A 744 25.17 22.68 4.82
CA VAL A 744 24.69 21.32 5.12
C VAL A 744 24.60 21.11 6.62
N GLU A 745 23.48 20.58 7.10
CA GLU A 745 23.31 20.12 8.48
C GLU A 745 23.47 18.60 8.55
N LYS A 746 22.81 17.89 7.63
CA LYS A 746 22.82 16.43 7.56
C LYS A 746 22.66 15.98 6.11
N ALA A 747 23.31 14.89 5.75
CA ALA A 747 22.93 14.10 4.59
C ALA A 747 22.88 12.61 4.94
N ASP A 748 21.97 11.87 4.30
CA ASP A 748 21.86 10.42 4.44
C ASP A 748 21.22 9.77 3.20
N ASN A 749 21.33 8.45 3.09
CA ASN A 749 20.41 7.66 2.28
C ASN A 749 19.33 7.11 3.21
N PHE A 750 18.07 7.49 2.98
CA PHE A 750 17.00 7.28 3.95
C PHE A 750 16.76 5.79 4.23
N GLU A 751 16.64 5.49 5.52
CA GLU A 751 16.37 4.18 6.09
C GLU A 751 15.23 4.30 7.10
N TYR A 752 14.27 3.38 7.01
CA TYR A 752 13.14 3.28 7.91
C TYR A 752 13.13 1.90 8.56
N ILE A 753 13.02 1.88 9.89
CA ILE A 753 12.77 0.67 10.67
C ILE A 753 11.31 0.73 11.11
N ASP A 754 10.50 -0.23 10.69
CA ASP A 754 9.08 -0.22 10.99
C ASP A 754 8.81 -0.47 12.50
N PRO A 755 8.04 0.39 13.19
CA PRO A 755 7.82 0.31 14.64
C PRO A 755 6.72 -0.70 15.03
N VAL A 756 6.31 -1.58 14.12
CA VAL A 756 5.27 -2.60 14.30
C VAL A 756 5.80 -3.99 13.96
N ASP A 757 6.37 -4.18 12.77
CA ASP A 757 6.93 -5.47 12.33
C ASP A 757 8.46 -5.59 12.44
N GLY A 758 9.16 -4.46 12.60
CA GLY A 758 10.63 -4.43 12.74
C GLY A 758 11.41 -4.64 11.42
N SER A 759 10.72 -4.62 10.27
CA SER A 759 11.37 -4.65 8.95
C SER A 759 12.20 -3.38 8.71
N VAL A 760 13.23 -3.49 7.86
CA VAL A 760 14.16 -2.38 7.58
C VAL A 760 14.17 -2.07 6.09
N SER A 761 13.54 -0.95 5.73
CA SER A 761 13.53 -0.41 4.36
C SER A 761 14.71 0.53 4.15
N ARG A 762 15.79 0.02 3.56
CA ARG A 762 17.01 0.77 3.22
C ARG A 762 16.90 1.41 1.82
N LYS A 763 17.80 2.35 1.52
CA LYS A 763 17.95 3.01 0.20
C LYS A 763 16.68 3.68 -0.35
N GLN A 764 15.90 4.31 0.52
CA GLN A 764 14.58 4.85 0.17
C GLN A 764 14.60 6.25 -0.44
N GLY A 765 15.77 6.92 -0.42
CA GLY A 765 16.03 8.17 -1.12
C GLY A 765 17.19 8.94 -0.49
N LEU A 766 18.01 9.56 -1.32
CA LEU A 766 19.13 10.39 -0.87
C LEU A 766 18.61 11.74 -0.38
N ARG A 767 19.08 12.22 0.76
CA ARG A 767 18.62 13.47 1.37
C ARG A 767 19.79 14.37 1.73
N ILE A 768 19.60 15.66 1.53
CA ILE A 768 20.46 16.72 2.03
C ILE A 768 19.56 17.71 2.75
N ILE A 769 19.83 17.94 4.03
CA ILE A 769 19.12 18.83 4.92
C ILE A 769 20.07 19.98 5.27
N PHE A 770 19.57 21.20 5.17
CA PHE A 770 20.33 22.42 5.37
C PHE A 770 19.86 23.16 6.63
N THR A 771 20.80 23.87 7.27
CA THR A 771 20.59 24.53 8.58
C THR A 771 19.52 25.61 8.59
N ASP A 772 19.06 26.07 7.42
CA ASP A 772 17.95 27.02 7.22
C ASP A 772 16.56 26.33 7.19
N SER A 773 16.48 25.02 7.45
CA SER A 773 15.31 24.16 7.20
C SER A 773 14.98 23.94 5.70
N SER A 774 15.88 24.22 4.77
CA SER A 774 15.75 23.76 3.38
C SER A 774 16.14 22.28 3.23
N ARG A 775 15.58 21.57 2.24
CA ARG A 775 15.91 20.17 1.92
C ARG A 775 15.99 19.94 0.41
N ILE A 776 16.96 19.12 -0.02
CA ILE A 776 16.97 18.47 -1.34
C ILE A 776 16.86 16.97 -1.14
N ILE A 777 16.01 16.31 -1.92
CA ILE A 777 15.80 14.86 -1.88
C ILE A 777 15.89 14.31 -3.31
N PHE A 778 16.54 13.15 -3.48
CA PHE A 778 16.60 12.41 -4.74
C PHE A 778 16.04 11.01 -4.54
N ARG A 779 15.12 10.58 -5.40
CA ARG A 779 14.59 9.20 -5.41
C ARG A 779 14.66 8.59 -6.80
N LEU A 780 15.02 7.31 -6.85
CA LEU A 780 14.97 6.49 -8.06
C LEU A 780 13.74 5.60 -8.01
N SER A 781 12.96 5.62 -9.09
CA SER A 781 11.81 4.75 -9.31
C SER A 781 11.96 4.00 -10.63
N GLY A 782 11.67 2.70 -10.64
CA GLY A 782 11.55 1.96 -11.90
C GLY A 782 10.28 2.37 -12.66
N SER A 783 10.35 2.40 -13.99
CA SER A 783 9.17 2.58 -14.85
C SER A 783 8.26 1.35 -14.78
N SER A 784 6.96 1.58 -14.67
CA SER A 784 5.88 0.60 -14.83
C SER A 784 5.73 0.07 -16.26
N THR A 785 6.21 0.81 -17.27
CA THR A 785 5.84 0.64 -18.70
C THR A 785 7.02 0.30 -19.62
N GLY A 786 8.15 -0.15 -19.07
CA GLY A 786 9.39 -0.42 -19.83
C GLY A 786 10.12 0.82 -20.41
N ALA A 787 9.70 2.05 -20.08
CA ALA A 787 10.16 3.29 -20.71
C ALA A 787 11.53 3.83 -20.24
N GLY A 788 12.24 3.14 -19.35
CA GLY A 788 13.46 3.63 -18.67
C GLY A 788 13.21 4.04 -17.21
N ALA A 789 14.25 4.28 -16.42
CA ALA A 789 14.06 4.69 -15.02
C ALA A 789 13.46 6.11 -14.90
N THR A 790 12.90 6.43 -13.73
CA THR A 790 12.46 7.78 -13.39
C THR A 790 13.21 8.27 -12.16
N VAL A 791 13.96 9.36 -12.31
CA VAL A 791 14.64 10.07 -11.21
C VAL A 791 13.78 11.26 -10.78
N ARG A 792 13.43 11.33 -9.50
CA ARG A 792 12.62 12.40 -8.92
C ARG A 792 13.48 13.24 -7.99
N ILE A 793 13.54 14.55 -8.23
CA ILE A 793 14.21 15.54 -7.38
C ILE A 793 13.12 16.33 -6.66
N TYR A 794 13.21 16.46 -5.34
CA TYR A 794 12.30 17.27 -4.53
C TYR A 794 13.11 18.39 -3.89
N ALA A 795 12.60 19.62 -3.95
CA ALA A 795 13.20 20.79 -3.35
C ALA A 795 12.22 21.40 -2.36
N GLU A 796 12.69 21.69 -1.15
CA GLU A 796 11.91 22.34 -0.09
C GLU A 796 12.70 23.50 0.52
N SER A 797 12.06 24.63 0.78
CA SER A 797 12.64 25.73 1.54
C SER A 797 11.59 26.35 2.46
N TYR A 798 11.95 26.55 3.72
CA TYR A 798 11.03 27.07 4.74
C TYR A 798 11.19 28.58 4.90
N GLU A 799 10.10 29.31 4.71
CA GLU A 799 10.03 30.76 4.93
C GLU A 799 9.18 31.08 6.17
N ARG A 800 9.77 31.78 7.13
CA ARG A 800 9.05 32.20 8.35
C ARG A 800 8.33 33.54 8.17
N ASP A 801 8.88 34.43 7.35
CA ASP A 801 8.42 35.80 7.19
C ASP A 801 7.13 35.90 6.34
N PRO A 802 5.99 36.35 6.89
CA PRO A 802 4.72 36.45 6.15
C PRO A 802 4.80 37.34 4.90
N GLU A 803 5.59 38.42 4.94
CA GLU A 803 5.79 39.31 3.78
C GLU A 803 6.44 38.58 2.60
N ARG A 804 7.14 37.49 2.88
CA ARG A 804 7.86 36.66 1.92
C ARG A 804 7.07 35.41 1.52
N HIS A 805 5.85 35.20 2.01
CA HIS A 805 4.97 34.07 1.65
C HIS A 805 4.26 34.23 0.31
N SER A 806 4.15 35.45 -0.24
CA SER A 806 3.54 35.71 -1.56
C SER A 806 4.52 35.62 -2.74
N ARG A 807 5.73 35.09 -2.54
CA ARG A 807 6.73 34.94 -3.61
C ARG A 807 6.38 33.73 -4.50
N GLU A 808 6.87 33.78 -5.74
CA GLU A 808 6.70 32.70 -6.71
C GLU A 808 7.60 31.50 -6.37
N THR A 809 7.05 30.29 -6.40
CA THR A 809 7.72 29.09 -5.88
C THR A 809 9.02 28.76 -6.62
N GLN A 810 9.08 28.93 -7.95
CA GLN A 810 10.30 28.65 -8.71
C GLN A 810 11.39 29.70 -8.44
N VAL A 811 11.02 30.96 -8.13
CA VAL A 811 11.97 32.00 -7.71
C VAL A 811 12.57 31.72 -6.32
N VAL A 812 11.81 31.09 -5.42
CA VAL A 812 12.32 30.69 -4.10
C VAL A 812 13.19 29.44 -4.17
N LEU A 813 12.76 28.42 -4.93
CA LEU A 813 13.44 27.12 -4.99
C LEU A 813 14.52 27.02 -6.07
N GLY A 814 14.52 27.90 -7.07
CA GLY A 814 15.50 27.92 -8.17
C GLY A 814 16.97 27.82 -7.74
N PRO A 815 17.43 28.56 -6.70
CA PRO A 815 18.80 28.42 -6.19
C PRO A 815 19.10 27.04 -5.60
N LEU A 816 18.14 26.44 -4.90
CA LEU A 816 18.25 25.11 -4.30
C LEU A 816 18.19 24.00 -5.37
N ILE A 817 17.36 24.19 -6.40
CA ILE A 817 17.31 23.33 -7.60
C ILE A 817 18.65 23.40 -8.35
N ALA A 818 19.26 24.58 -8.50
CA ALA A 818 20.56 24.72 -9.14
C ALA A 818 21.67 23.94 -8.40
N VAL A 819 21.64 23.93 -7.05
CA VAL A 819 22.51 23.04 -6.24
C VAL A 819 22.21 21.57 -6.58
N ALA A 820 20.94 21.16 -6.54
CA ALA A 820 20.52 19.77 -6.79
C ALA A 820 20.96 19.24 -8.17
N LEU A 821 20.80 20.06 -9.22
CA LEU A 821 21.21 19.73 -10.58
C LEU A 821 22.75 19.63 -10.69
N LYS A 822 23.50 20.54 -10.04
CA LYS A 822 24.97 20.53 -10.12
C LYS A 822 25.61 19.36 -9.39
N ILE A 823 25.13 19.01 -8.19
CA ILE A 823 25.74 17.91 -7.40
C ILE A 823 25.40 16.52 -7.94
N SER A 824 24.18 16.33 -8.48
CA SER A 824 23.80 15.07 -9.15
C SER A 824 24.42 14.93 -10.53
N ASN A 825 24.73 16.06 -11.17
CA ASN A 825 25.08 16.17 -12.59
C ASN A 825 24.06 15.47 -13.52
N ILE A 826 22.77 15.60 -13.20
CA ILE A 826 21.70 14.84 -13.87
C ILE A 826 21.60 15.12 -15.37
N HIS A 827 21.84 16.36 -15.81
CA HIS A 827 21.73 16.74 -17.22
C HIS A 827 22.80 16.06 -18.09
N GLU A 828 24.06 16.14 -17.70
CA GLU A 828 25.16 15.48 -18.42
C GLU A 828 25.03 13.95 -18.37
N ARG A 829 24.63 13.39 -17.21
CA ARG A 829 24.48 11.93 -17.04
C ARG A 829 23.30 11.32 -17.82
N THR A 830 22.21 12.07 -18.03
CA THR A 830 20.97 11.54 -18.66
C THR A 830 20.69 12.10 -20.05
N GLY A 831 21.48 13.07 -20.53
CA GLY A 831 21.24 13.80 -21.78
C GLY A 831 20.03 14.74 -21.75
N ARG A 832 19.35 14.89 -20.61
CA ARG A 832 18.16 15.74 -20.46
C ARG A 832 18.56 17.19 -20.19
N ARG A 833 17.82 18.14 -20.78
CA ARG A 833 18.00 19.59 -20.56
C ARG A 833 17.11 20.16 -19.44
N GLY A 834 16.21 19.35 -18.91
CA GLY A 834 15.21 19.71 -17.91
C GLY A 834 14.34 18.49 -17.55
N PRO A 835 13.44 18.62 -16.56
CA PRO A 835 12.49 17.56 -16.19
C PRO A 835 11.42 17.36 -17.28
N ASN A 836 10.70 16.23 -17.20
CA ASN A 836 9.49 15.98 -17.97
C ASN A 836 8.27 16.66 -17.33
N VAL A 837 8.17 16.58 -16.00
CA VAL A 837 7.06 17.13 -15.22
C VAL A 837 7.62 17.93 -14.05
N ILE A 838 6.99 19.07 -13.77
CA ILE A 838 7.16 19.86 -12.56
C ILE A 838 5.84 19.82 -11.79
N THR A 839 5.90 19.71 -10.46
CA THR A 839 4.75 19.71 -9.53
C THR A 839 5.06 20.61 -8.34
#